data_AF-A0A956HEY0-F1
#
_entry.id   AF-A0A956HEY0-F1
#
_cell.length_a   1.000
_cell.length_b   1.000
_cell.length_c   1.000
_cell.angle_alpha   90.00
_cell.angle_beta   90.00
_cell.angle_gamma   90.00
#
_symmetry.space_group_name_H-M   'P 1'
#
loop_
_entity.id
_entity.type
_entity.pdbx_description
1 polymer ?
#
loop_
_entity_poly.entity_id
_entity_poly.type
_entity_poly.pdbx_seq_one_letter_code
_entity_poly.pdbx_strand_id
1 'polypeptide(L)'
;MPPPASDDPRLAALTEPISSSAPAGERANHDADYDALRKEIAKLEALSGGAVDWARVAELATGLLTRRTKDLLVACYLALGLFETEGLDGLALGLSATATLIDRFWGSMFPPAKRLRGRVNAMEWLLGQLDRKLAGTTVDGGHRASLARASAAARELASVTRERFEDAAPAVRPVLDALERLRLALPEEATPAPPPRPKPPPPPVITPVARPPIVAPPKVASPVVEADPLEQRARPWLTPISSSKPAGDDLRHDSESLLVRDEVAKLESMTGGEVDWPKVHEIAGRLLKTRTKDLHLTCYFARAWAALEGLDGMATGVAVVALVLDRFRDSLHPPAKRARRRAGAIEWLIGQLEPAIARREPRAGDRAAVIALEQATARFVDVVRDTLGDAGPALTPLRTAVERLKLSVPASPAAPSPRAAAEVAALPEVPAAAPAPTRTPEAPPEKPVQEDRTLAAPAVAVAAPPPQPPVVAPAPPKVTAPAKPLAPLPDAPSEAPATAAEAVAFLIKLGATLTSTASLLRAANPATPAAYRLLREGLYLHMDGPPPAEGGRTKIPALPETRRSRLEAMRAHSKWAALLEESEEALRQFRFCLDLHRLSATALAGLGYGPAREAVIAGLDALLRRMPSLVEYTAGDGTPLAEPATRDWIGREVSRSQNTPSRAEPASSADGGGVDEAIAAARTSISERGLAAAARGLHAAAEAAPSGRDRFLLRLGLAELTAQHGQPRVALGLFESLAVELEGALERWEPPLAARCLAGLWRARSGPDAAAPDLLFTRLCALDPGRALDLVKGSR
;
A
#
# COMPACT_ATOMS: atom_id res chain seq x y z
N MET A 1 -9.24 -21.41 41.51
CA MET A 1 -8.27 -20.96 40.51
C MET A 1 -7.33 -22.13 40.24
N PRO A 2 -7.14 -22.59 38.99
CA PRO A 2 -6.16 -23.63 38.72
C PRO A 2 -4.74 -23.11 39.05
N PRO A 3 -3.81 -23.99 39.48
CA PRO A 3 -2.43 -23.58 39.72
C PRO A 3 -1.78 -23.06 38.42
N PRO A 4 -0.84 -22.10 38.53
CA PRO A 4 -0.04 -21.68 37.38
C PRO A 4 0.75 -22.85 36.78
N ALA A 5 1.13 -22.75 35.50
CA ALA A 5 1.96 -23.75 34.84
C ALA A 5 3.40 -23.84 35.41
N SER A 6 3.77 -22.93 36.32
CA SER A 6 5.04 -22.96 37.07
C SER A 6 5.23 -24.19 37.95
N ASP A 7 4.13 -24.88 38.29
CA ASP A 7 4.14 -25.96 39.29
C ASP A 7 4.33 -27.36 38.65
N ASP A 8 4.45 -27.46 37.32
CA ASP A 8 4.82 -28.71 36.64
C ASP A 8 6.33 -28.98 36.83
N PRO A 9 6.75 -30.10 37.48
CA PRO A 9 8.15 -30.38 37.73
C PRO A 9 8.99 -30.54 36.45
N ARG A 10 8.37 -30.81 35.30
CA ARG A 10 9.04 -30.88 34.00
C ARG A 10 9.54 -29.52 33.54
N LEU A 11 8.88 -28.42 33.93
CA LEU A 11 9.31 -27.07 33.61
C LEU A 11 10.67 -26.75 34.24
N ALA A 12 10.90 -27.19 35.48
CA ALA A 12 12.19 -27.03 36.14
C ALA A 12 13.30 -27.75 35.35
N ALA A 13 13.12 -29.04 35.07
CA ALA A 13 14.09 -29.84 34.30
C ALA A 13 14.43 -29.23 32.93
N LEU A 14 13.43 -28.71 32.20
CA LEU A 14 13.65 -28.04 30.91
C LEU A 14 14.40 -26.71 31.02
N THR A 15 14.33 -26.02 32.17
CA THR A 15 14.80 -24.64 32.35
C THR A 15 16.00 -24.48 33.30
N GLU A 16 16.49 -25.59 33.88
CA GLU A 16 17.76 -25.64 34.62
C GLU A 16 18.97 -25.44 33.70
N PRO A 17 20.06 -24.78 34.15
CA PRO A 17 21.30 -24.66 33.38
C PRO A 17 21.93 -26.03 33.05
N ILE A 18 22.49 -26.19 31.84
CA ILE A 18 23.15 -27.45 31.42
C ILE A 18 24.40 -27.73 32.27
N SER A 19 25.20 -26.69 32.56
CA SER A 19 26.31 -26.75 33.51
C SER A 19 26.61 -25.37 34.10
N SER A 20 27.41 -25.32 35.16
CA SER A 20 27.85 -24.05 35.77
C SER A 20 28.81 -23.25 34.88
N SER A 21 29.60 -23.91 34.04
CA SER A 21 30.55 -23.27 33.11
C SER A 21 29.91 -22.90 31.76
N ALA A 22 28.87 -23.62 31.35
CA ALA A 22 28.11 -23.36 30.12
C ALA A 22 26.59 -23.48 30.39
N PRO A 23 25.94 -22.43 30.94
CA PRO A 23 24.52 -22.51 31.33
C PRO A 23 23.58 -22.89 30.19
N ALA A 24 23.89 -22.48 28.95
CA ALA A 24 23.16 -22.83 27.74
C ALA A 24 23.66 -24.10 27.02
N GLY A 25 24.68 -24.78 27.55
CA GLY A 25 25.32 -25.92 26.91
C GLY A 25 26.05 -25.55 25.61
N GLU A 26 26.08 -26.50 24.67
CA GLU A 26 26.81 -26.40 23.40
C GLU A 26 25.87 -26.30 22.19
N ARG A 27 26.39 -26.03 20.99
CA ARG A 27 25.57 -26.01 19.77
C ARG A 27 25.33 -27.42 19.26
N ALA A 28 24.07 -27.82 19.17
CA ALA A 28 23.66 -29.14 18.70
C ALA A 28 23.78 -29.37 17.18
N ASN A 29 24.46 -28.50 16.42
CA ASN A 29 24.59 -28.58 14.95
C ASN A 29 25.25 -29.88 14.41
N HIS A 30 25.89 -30.66 15.28
CA HIS A 30 26.53 -31.94 14.96
C HIS A 30 26.05 -33.07 15.91
N ASP A 31 24.95 -32.84 16.64
CA ASP A 31 24.37 -33.82 17.55
C ASP A 31 23.36 -34.71 16.80
N ALA A 32 23.49 -36.02 16.96
CA ALA A 32 22.67 -37.00 16.24
C ALA A 32 21.18 -36.91 16.60
N ASP A 33 20.85 -36.53 17.84
CA ASP A 33 19.46 -36.36 18.28
C ASP A 33 18.83 -35.09 17.69
N TYR A 34 19.64 -34.04 17.46
CA TYR A 34 19.21 -32.82 16.79
C TYR A 34 18.98 -33.01 15.28
N ASP A 35 19.83 -33.79 14.62
CA ASP A 35 19.62 -34.19 13.23
C ASP A 35 18.41 -35.13 13.08
N ALA A 36 18.19 -36.05 14.02
CA ALA A 36 17.00 -36.90 14.06
C ALA A 36 15.72 -36.06 14.25
N LEU A 37 15.73 -35.14 15.21
CA LEU A 37 14.61 -34.22 15.49
C LEU A 37 14.26 -33.37 14.26
N ARG A 38 15.27 -32.83 13.56
CA ARG A 38 15.06 -32.06 12.32
C ARG A 38 14.51 -32.91 11.18
N LYS A 39 14.97 -34.16 11.01
CA LYS A 39 14.43 -35.09 10.02
C LYS A 39 12.97 -35.46 10.30
N GLU A 40 12.61 -35.60 11.58
CA GLU A 40 11.24 -35.90 12.00
C GLU A 40 10.30 -34.71 11.72
N ILE A 41 10.70 -33.49 12.13
CA ILE A 41 9.96 -32.26 11.83
C ILE A 41 9.83 -32.01 10.32
N ALA A 42 10.85 -32.32 9.52
CA ALA A 42 10.82 -32.15 8.07
C ALA A 42 9.72 -32.99 7.37
N LYS A 43 9.19 -34.04 8.03
CA LYS A 43 8.04 -34.80 7.50
C LYS A 43 6.76 -33.95 7.40
N LEU A 44 6.62 -32.87 8.18
CA LEU A 44 5.51 -31.91 8.07
C LEU A 44 5.38 -31.28 6.67
N GLU A 45 6.52 -31.14 5.98
CA GLU A 45 6.62 -30.52 4.66
C GLU A 45 6.88 -31.56 3.56
N ALA A 46 6.97 -32.84 3.92
CA ALA A 46 7.28 -33.92 3.00
C ALA A 46 6.03 -34.38 2.23
N LEU A 47 6.06 -34.17 0.91
CA LEU A 47 5.04 -34.65 -0.03
C LEU A 47 4.89 -36.19 -0.10
N SER A 48 5.78 -36.93 0.55
CA SER A 48 5.89 -38.40 0.51
C SER A 48 5.07 -39.15 1.58
N GLY A 49 4.20 -38.46 2.34
CA GLY A 49 3.16 -39.12 3.15
C GLY A 49 3.62 -39.77 4.46
N GLY A 50 4.76 -39.36 5.01
CA GLY A 50 5.18 -39.77 6.35
C GLY A 50 4.45 -38.96 7.43
N ALA A 51 3.65 -39.61 8.27
CA ALA A 51 3.18 -39.00 9.51
C ALA A 51 4.35 -38.67 10.44
N VAL A 52 4.24 -37.55 11.16
CA VAL A 52 5.23 -37.08 12.14
C VAL A 52 5.00 -37.80 13.46
N ASP A 53 6.04 -38.42 14.01
CA ASP A 53 6.02 -38.97 15.35
C ASP A 53 6.26 -37.87 16.39
N TRP A 54 5.16 -37.27 16.86
CA TRP A 54 5.22 -36.20 17.86
C TRP A 54 5.73 -36.66 19.23
N ALA A 55 5.54 -37.92 19.59
CA ALA A 55 6.12 -38.48 20.81
C ALA A 55 7.65 -38.52 20.71
N ARG A 56 8.18 -38.95 19.55
CA ARG A 56 9.62 -38.92 19.28
C ARG A 56 10.18 -37.50 19.19
N VAL A 57 9.43 -36.55 18.62
CA VAL A 57 9.78 -35.10 18.63
C VAL A 57 9.92 -34.60 20.07
N ALA A 58 8.93 -34.87 20.93
CA ALA A 58 8.95 -34.42 22.32
C ALA A 58 10.08 -35.08 23.13
N GLU A 59 10.34 -36.38 22.93
CA GLU A 59 11.44 -37.13 23.55
C GLU A 59 12.81 -36.53 23.20
N LEU A 60 13.11 -36.40 21.90
CA LEU A 60 14.38 -35.87 21.39
C LEU A 60 14.60 -34.42 21.84
N ALA A 61 13.58 -33.57 21.71
CA ALA A 61 13.70 -32.17 22.11
C ALA A 61 13.87 -32.01 23.63
N THR A 62 13.22 -32.85 24.44
CA THR A 62 13.43 -32.89 25.90
C THR A 62 14.85 -33.35 26.24
N GLY A 63 15.36 -34.39 25.58
CA GLY A 63 16.74 -34.88 25.78
C GLY A 63 17.79 -33.81 25.48
N LEU A 64 17.65 -33.12 24.36
CA LEU A 64 18.51 -32.01 23.96
C LEU A 64 18.46 -30.84 24.96
N LEU A 65 17.27 -30.40 25.34
CA LEU A 65 17.07 -29.26 26.25
C LEU A 65 17.51 -29.55 27.69
N THR A 66 17.49 -30.80 28.13
CA THR A 66 17.92 -31.19 29.48
C THR A 66 19.41 -31.50 29.57
N ARG A 67 20.06 -31.98 28.51
CA ARG A 67 21.43 -32.56 28.58
C ARG A 67 22.49 -31.88 27.71
N ARG A 68 22.11 -31.15 26.66
CA ARG A 68 23.05 -30.70 25.62
C ARG A 68 23.04 -29.21 25.35
N THR A 69 21.86 -28.62 25.15
CA THR A 69 21.73 -27.30 24.54
C THR A 69 20.48 -26.57 25.01
N LYS A 70 20.56 -25.26 25.21
CA LYS A 70 19.39 -24.38 25.28
C LYS A 70 19.24 -23.71 23.91
N ASP A 71 18.57 -24.39 22.99
CA ASP A 71 18.29 -23.89 21.64
C ASP A 71 16.80 -23.56 21.48
N LEU A 72 16.50 -22.36 20.98
CA LEU A 72 15.15 -21.84 20.84
C LEU A 72 14.32 -22.62 19.82
N LEU A 73 14.94 -23.11 18.74
CA LEU A 73 14.23 -23.92 17.74
C LEU A 73 13.83 -25.27 18.33
N VAL A 74 14.68 -25.86 19.17
CA VAL A 74 14.37 -27.10 19.91
C VAL A 74 13.25 -26.85 20.92
N ALA A 75 13.24 -25.71 21.62
CA ALA A 75 12.12 -25.32 22.50
C ALA A 75 10.80 -25.15 21.72
N CYS A 76 10.84 -24.54 20.54
CA CYS A 76 9.69 -24.44 19.65
C CYS A 76 9.20 -25.81 19.17
N TYR A 77 10.10 -26.73 18.80
CA TYR A 77 9.74 -28.09 18.41
C TYR A 77 9.12 -28.88 19.58
N LEU A 78 9.67 -28.74 20.78
CA LEU A 78 9.10 -29.34 22.00
C LEU A 78 7.70 -28.79 22.29
N ALA A 79 7.50 -27.48 22.21
CA ALA A 79 6.21 -26.87 22.52
C ALA A 79 5.09 -27.34 21.59
N LEU A 80 5.41 -27.59 20.31
CA LEU A 80 4.46 -28.18 19.37
C LEU A 80 4.27 -29.69 19.60
N GLY A 81 5.35 -30.45 19.85
CA GLY A 81 5.27 -31.88 20.15
C GLY A 81 4.41 -32.15 21.38
N LEU A 82 4.63 -31.42 22.48
CA LEU A 82 3.82 -31.52 23.70
C LEU A 82 2.35 -31.16 23.45
N PHE A 83 2.05 -30.16 22.61
CA PHE A 83 0.65 -29.85 22.26
C PHE A 83 -0.02 -31.00 21.49
N GLU A 84 0.70 -31.69 20.62
CA GLU A 84 0.16 -32.81 19.84
C GLU A 84 0.03 -34.11 20.67
N THR A 85 0.84 -34.30 21.71
CA THR A 85 0.79 -35.49 22.58
C THR A 85 -0.06 -35.32 23.84
N GLU A 86 -0.12 -34.11 24.42
CA GLU A 86 -0.76 -33.80 25.71
C GLU A 86 -1.80 -32.66 25.61
N GLY A 87 -2.11 -32.18 24.41
CA GLY A 87 -3.11 -31.14 24.20
C GLY A 87 -2.77 -29.82 24.89
N LEU A 88 -3.78 -29.13 25.40
CA LEU A 88 -3.64 -27.79 25.99
C LEU A 88 -2.72 -27.76 27.23
N ASP A 89 -2.51 -28.88 27.91
CA ASP A 89 -1.58 -28.96 29.04
C ASP A 89 -0.13 -29.07 28.60
N GLY A 90 0.15 -29.87 27.56
CA GLY A 90 1.44 -29.87 26.89
C GLY A 90 1.79 -28.50 26.28
N LEU A 91 0.78 -27.82 25.70
CA LEU A 91 0.95 -26.45 25.20
C LEU A 91 1.30 -25.47 26.34
N ALA A 92 0.63 -25.56 27.48
CA ALA A 92 0.92 -24.72 28.63
C ALA A 92 2.36 -24.90 29.13
N LEU A 93 2.81 -26.15 29.27
CA LEU A 93 4.20 -26.48 29.63
C LEU A 93 5.19 -25.97 28.57
N GLY A 94 4.95 -26.26 27.30
CA GLY A 94 5.83 -25.90 26.19
C GLY A 94 6.02 -24.40 26.00
N LEU A 95 4.94 -23.62 26.08
CA LEU A 95 5.01 -22.15 26.02
C LEU A 95 5.71 -21.56 27.26
N SER A 96 5.46 -22.11 28.46
CA SER A 96 6.13 -21.67 29.71
C SER A 96 7.63 -21.96 29.68
N ALA A 97 8.03 -23.14 29.18
CA ALA A 97 9.42 -23.51 29.00
C ALA A 97 10.10 -22.59 27.97
N THR A 98 9.44 -22.32 26.83
CA THR A 98 9.95 -21.41 25.81
C THR A 98 10.13 -19.99 26.36
N ALA A 99 9.14 -19.45 27.09
CA ALA A 99 9.22 -18.13 27.72
C ALA A 99 10.38 -18.06 28.74
N THR A 100 10.46 -19.05 29.63
CA THR A 100 11.51 -19.12 30.66
C THR A 100 12.91 -19.26 30.04
N LEU A 101 13.06 -20.02 28.95
CA LEU A 101 14.34 -20.17 28.25
C LEU A 101 14.77 -18.87 27.56
N ILE A 102 13.84 -18.17 26.91
CA ILE A 102 14.11 -16.85 26.31
C ILE A 102 14.50 -15.84 27.38
N ASP A 103 13.84 -15.85 28.55
CA ASP A 103 14.15 -14.90 29.63
C ASP A 103 15.51 -15.19 30.29
N ARG A 104 15.70 -16.42 30.79
CA ARG A 104 16.89 -16.80 31.58
C ARG A 104 18.18 -16.91 30.76
N PHE A 105 18.09 -17.41 29.52
CA PHE A 105 19.28 -17.75 28.73
C PHE A 105 19.49 -16.85 27.52
N TRP A 106 18.80 -15.70 27.40
CA TRP A 106 18.84 -14.81 26.22
C TRP A 106 20.25 -14.58 25.65
N GLY A 107 21.23 -14.28 26.50
CA GLY A 107 22.60 -13.98 26.07
C GLY A 107 23.37 -15.17 25.52
N SER A 108 23.13 -16.38 26.05
CA SER A 108 23.92 -17.59 25.80
C SER A 108 23.21 -18.66 24.98
N MET A 109 21.87 -18.64 24.90
CA MET A 109 21.06 -19.60 24.15
C MET A 109 21.33 -19.56 22.64
N PHE A 110 21.02 -20.66 21.96
CA PHE A 110 21.19 -20.80 20.52
C PHE A 110 19.87 -20.60 19.75
N PRO A 111 19.90 -20.06 18.51
CA PRO A 111 21.01 -19.33 17.89
C PRO A 111 21.47 -18.12 18.74
N PRO A 112 22.72 -17.64 18.65
CA PRO A 112 23.20 -16.52 19.48
C PRO A 112 22.41 -15.22 19.25
N ALA A 113 22.36 -14.32 20.23
CA ALA A 113 21.59 -13.07 20.13
C ALA A 113 21.98 -12.19 18.93
N LYS A 114 23.25 -12.22 18.51
CA LYS A 114 23.73 -11.57 17.26
C LYS A 114 23.08 -12.10 15.97
N ARG A 115 22.45 -13.28 16.01
CA ARG A 115 21.67 -13.88 14.92
C ARG A 115 20.16 -13.79 15.20
N LEU A 116 19.68 -12.61 15.60
CA LEU A 116 18.28 -12.36 15.98
C LEU A 116 17.27 -12.92 14.97
N ARG A 117 17.51 -12.76 13.66
CA ARG A 117 16.64 -13.33 12.61
C ARG A 117 16.44 -14.85 12.71
N GLY A 118 17.46 -15.60 13.14
CA GLY A 118 17.32 -17.04 13.38
C GLY A 118 16.41 -17.38 14.57
N ARG A 119 16.37 -16.51 15.59
CA ARG A 119 15.43 -16.62 16.72
C ARG A 119 14.01 -16.25 16.32
N VAL A 120 13.85 -15.20 15.50
CA VAL A 120 12.56 -14.77 14.94
C VAL A 120 11.96 -15.92 14.12
N ASN A 121 12.70 -16.48 13.15
CA ASN A 121 12.24 -17.59 12.33
C ASN A 121 11.77 -18.82 13.17
N ALA A 122 12.47 -19.14 14.26
CA ALA A 122 12.08 -20.25 15.15
C ALA A 122 10.73 -19.99 15.84
N MET A 123 10.51 -18.76 16.30
CA MET A 123 9.25 -18.32 16.92
C MET A 123 8.11 -18.21 15.91
N GLU A 124 8.35 -17.64 14.73
CA GLU A 124 7.37 -17.56 13.63
C GLU A 124 6.91 -18.95 13.18
N TRP A 125 7.83 -19.92 13.12
CA TRP A 125 7.49 -21.32 12.86
C TRP A 125 6.52 -21.86 13.91
N LEU A 126 6.83 -21.71 15.21
CA LEU A 126 5.96 -22.21 16.30
C LEU A 126 4.57 -21.56 16.22
N LEU A 127 4.53 -20.24 16.15
CA LEU A 127 3.28 -19.47 16.17
C LEU A 127 2.41 -19.79 14.95
N GLY A 128 3.03 -19.95 13.77
CA GLY A 128 2.33 -20.35 12.54
C GLY A 128 1.81 -21.78 12.55
N GLN A 129 2.44 -22.72 13.27
CA GLN A 129 1.91 -24.07 13.46
C GLN A 129 0.77 -24.09 14.48
N LEU A 130 0.91 -23.36 15.59
CA LEU A 130 -0.12 -23.27 16.63
C LEU A 130 -1.39 -22.59 16.13
N ASP A 131 -1.30 -21.51 15.36
CA ASP A 131 -2.45 -20.82 14.78
C ASP A 131 -3.32 -21.77 13.93
N ARG A 132 -2.68 -22.55 13.04
CA ARG A 132 -3.36 -23.56 12.22
C ARG A 132 -4.01 -24.67 13.04
N LYS A 133 -3.33 -25.20 14.05
CA LYS A 133 -3.80 -26.36 14.82
C LYS A 133 -4.83 -26.00 15.88
N LEU A 134 -4.71 -24.83 16.53
CA LEU A 134 -5.72 -24.27 17.43
C LEU A 134 -7.00 -23.82 16.69
N ALA A 135 -6.96 -23.65 15.37
CA ALA A 135 -8.17 -23.47 14.56
C ALA A 135 -9.00 -24.75 14.41
N GLY A 136 -8.36 -25.93 14.46
CA GLY A 136 -9.03 -27.24 14.38
C GLY A 136 -9.33 -27.89 15.73
N THR A 137 -8.91 -27.28 16.85
CA THR A 137 -9.11 -27.83 18.20
C THR A 137 -10.55 -27.61 18.68
N THR A 138 -11.16 -28.63 19.27
CA THR A 138 -12.42 -28.53 20.01
C THR A 138 -12.16 -28.69 21.52
N VAL A 139 -12.99 -28.08 22.35
CA VAL A 139 -12.84 -28.10 23.82
C VAL A 139 -14.19 -28.31 24.50
N ASP A 140 -14.17 -28.97 25.65
CA ASP A 140 -15.32 -29.18 26.53
C ASP A 140 -15.06 -28.63 27.95
N GLY A 141 -16.04 -28.74 28.84
CA GLY A 141 -15.95 -28.22 30.21
C GLY A 141 -14.73 -28.71 31.03
N GLY A 142 -14.19 -29.90 30.74
CA GLY A 142 -12.98 -30.42 31.40
C GLY A 142 -11.71 -29.66 31.04
N HIS A 143 -11.65 -29.08 29.85
CA HIS A 143 -10.48 -28.36 29.33
C HIS A 143 -10.30 -26.96 29.93
N ARG A 144 -11.26 -26.47 30.73
CA ARG A 144 -11.28 -25.11 31.31
C ARG A 144 -10.00 -24.76 32.09
N ALA A 145 -9.47 -25.70 32.88
CA ALA A 145 -8.26 -25.48 33.67
C ALA A 145 -6.97 -25.47 32.82
N SER A 146 -6.88 -26.39 31.85
CA SER A 146 -5.76 -26.51 30.91
C SER A 146 -5.68 -25.31 29.97
N LEU A 147 -6.84 -24.86 29.46
CA LEU A 147 -6.94 -23.66 28.63
C LEU A 147 -6.56 -22.38 29.37
N ALA A 148 -6.92 -22.27 30.65
CA ALA A 148 -6.49 -21.15 31.49
C ALA A 148 -4.95 -21.11 31.68
N ARG A 149 -4.33 -22.27 31.89
CA ARG A 149 -2.86 -22.41 31.97
C ARG A 149 -2.18 -22.09 30.63
N ALA A 150 -2.67 -22.62 29.51
CA ALA A 150 -2.16 -22.29 28.17
C ALA A 150 -2.28 -20.80 27.86
N SER A 151 -3.39 -20.17 28.24
CA SER A 151 -3.61 -18.73 28.08
C SER A 151 -2.69 -17.89 28.96
N ALA A 152 -2.30 -18.36 30.15
CA ALA A 152 -1.32 -17.69 31.00
C ALA A 152 0.08 -17.77 30.36
N ALA A 153 0.51 -18.98 29.97
CA ALA A 153 1.80 -19.24 29.32
C ALA A 153 1.97 -18.45 28.00
N ALA A 154 0.92 -18.36 27.18
CA ALA A 154 0.92 -17.56 25.96
C ALA A 154 1.08 -16.04 26.23
N ARG A 155 0.51 -15.51 27.33
CA ARG A 155 0.68 -14.11 27.72
C ARG A 155 2.08 -13.84 28.27
N GLU A 156 2.63 -14.77 29.02
CA GLU A 156 4.02 -14.72 29.51
C GLU A 156 5.00 -14.71 28.34
N LEU A 157 4.86 -15.66 27.40
CA LEU A 157 5.66 -15.71 26.18
C LEU A 157 5.52 -14.43 25.35
N ALA A 158 4.31 -13.86 25.22
CA ALA A 158 4.11 -12.57 24.55
C ALA A 158 4.80 -11.40 25.27
N SER A 159 4.93 -11.44 26.60
CA SER A 159 5.64 -10.44 27.39
C SER A 159 7.15 -10.54 27.17
N VAL A 160 7.73 -11.74 27.38
CA VAL A 160 9.18 -11.97 27.22
C VAL A 160 9.61 -11.74 25.77
N THR A 161 8.82 -12.18 24.80
CA THR A 161 9.11 -11.94 23.37
C THR A 161 9.14 -10.45 23.04
N ARG A 162 8.18 -9.66 23.55
CA ARG A 162 8.14 -8.20 23.37
C ARG A 162 9.33 -7.49 24.02
N GLU A 163 9.80 -7.98 25.16
CA GLU A 163 10.95 -7.40 25.87
C GLU A 163 12.28 -7.73 25.19
N ARG A 164 12.47 -8.98 24.75
CA ARG A 164 13.76 -9.50 24.28
C ARG A 164 14.01 -9.32 22.78
N PHE A 165 12.96 -9.26 21.95
CA PHE A 165 13.08 -9.15 20.48
C PHE A 165 12.86 -7.72 19.94
N GLU A 166 12.46 -6.78 20.80
CA GLU A 166 12.24 -5.37 20.47
C GLU A 166 11.34 -5.15 19.23
N ASP A 167 11.81 -4.44 18.20
CA ASP A 167 11.05 -4.16 16.97
C ASP A 167 10.95 -5.38 16.02
N ALA A 168 11.68 -6.47 16.30
CA ALA A 168 11.61 -7.74 15.58
C ALA A 168 10.74 -8.79 16.31
N ALA A 169 9.89 -8.37 17.25
CA ALA A 169 9.06 -9.27 18.04
C ALA A 169 7.99 -9.98 17.19
N PRO A 170 8.02 -11.32 17.06
CA PRO A 170 7.04 -12.07 16.28
C PRO A 170 5.64 -12.03 16.92
N ALA A 171 4.61 -12.13 16.06
CA ALA A 171 3.22 -11.89 16.44
C ALA A 171 2.62 -13.06 17.23
N VAL A 172 2.66 -13.01 18.57
CA VAL A 172 2.01 -13.99 19.46
C VAL A 172 0.47 -13.83 19.51
N ARG A 173 -0.07 -12.74 18.95
CA ARG A 173 -1.50 -12.40 19.05
C ARG A 173 -2.47 -13.45 18.47
N PRO A 174 -2.24 -14.07 17.28
CA PRO A 174 -3.15 -15.08 16.73
C PRO A 174 -3.36 -16.27 17.68
N VAL A 175 -2.30 -16.73 18.35
CA VAL A 175 -2.38 -17.80 19.36
C VAL A 175 -3.23 -17.37 20.57
N LEU A 176 -3.09 -16.12 21.03
CA LEU A 176 -3.91 -15.58 22.12
C LEU A 176 -5.40 -15.47 21.73
N ASP A 177 -5.69 -15.04 20.50
CA ASP A 177 -7.06 -14.98 19.97
C ASP A 177 -7.67 -16.37 19.75
N ALA A 178 -6.88 -17.34 19.30
CA ALA A 178 -7.31 -18.73 19.16
C ALA A 178 -7.65 -19.35 20.54
N LEU A 179 -6.84 -19.12 21.56
CA LEU A 179 -7.11 -19.58 22.93
C LEU A 179 -8.33 -18.89 23.55
N GLU A 180 -8.54 -17.60 23.30
CA GLU A 180 -9.74 -16.88 23.75
C GLU A 180 -11.00 -17.36 23.02
N ARG A 181 -10.93 -17.65 21.72
CA ARG A 181 -12.02 -18.29 20.95
C ARG A 181 -12.40 -19.65 21.55
N LEU A 182 -11.42 -20.49 21.89
CA LEU A 182 -11.67 -21.75 22.60
C LEU A 182 -12.31 -21.49 23.98
N ARG A 183 -11.92 -20.42 24.68
CA ARG A 183 -12.46 -20.09 26.01
C ARG A 183 -13.93 -19.69 25.94
N LEU A 184 -14.31 -18.93 24.90
CA LEU A 184 -15.68 -18.53 24.63
C LEU A 184 -16.56 -19.67 24.11
N ALA A 185 -15.97 -20.73 23.56
CA ALA A 185 -16.68 -21.95 23.15
C ALA A 185 -17.03 -22.89 24.31
N LEU A 186 -16.48 -22.67 25.51
CA LEU A 186 -16.81 -23.47 26.69
C LEU A 186 -18.22 -23.15 27.20
N PRO A 187 -19.03 -24.16 27.56
CA PRO A 187 -20.32 -23.91 28.19
C PRO A 187 -20.15 -23.14 29.50
N GLU A 188 -21.11 -22.27 29.82
CA GLU A 188 -21.10 -21.54 31.10
C GLU A 188 -21.06 -22.51 32.29
N GLU A 189 -20.26 -22.13 33.28
CA GLU A 189 -20.12 -22.90 34.50
C GLU A 189 -21.40 -22.72 35.30
N ALA A 190 -22.16 -23.82 35.49
CA ALA A 190 -23.43 -23.78 36.19
C ALA A 190 -23.22 -23.23 37.60
N THR A 191 -23.60 -21.96 37.79
CA THR A 191 -23.43 -21.29 39.07
C THR A 191 -24.29 -22.01 40.11
N PRO A 192 -23.72 -22.51 41.22
CA PRO A 192 -24.54 -23.00 42.32
C PRO A 192 -25.42 -21.85 42.80
N ALA A 193 -26.73 -22.10 42.89
CA ALA A 193 -27.72 -21.06 43.14
C ALA A 193 -27.36 -20.25 44.41
N PRO A 194 -27.32 -18.91 44.35
CA PRO A 194 -26.95 -18.10 45.50
C PRO A 194 -28.00 -18.27 46.61
N PRO A 195 -27.59 -18.45 47.89
CA PRO A 195 -28.54 -18.52 48.99
C PRO A 195 -29.34 -17.20 49.11
N PRO A 196 -30.62 -17.26 49.49
CA PRO A 196 -31.49 -16.09 49.50
C PRO A 196 -31.00 -15.02 50.48
N ARG A 197 -30.81 -13.80 49.98
CA ARG A 197 -30.36 -12.66 50.81
C ARG A 197 -31.49 -12.19 51.74
N PRO A 198 -31.22 -11.93 53.04
CA PRO A 198 -32.19 -11.29 53.93
C PRO A 198 -32.43 -9.82 53.56
N LYS A 199 -33.62 -9.31 53.89
CA LYS A 199 -34.08 -7.94 53.56
C LYS A 199 -33.29 -6.85 54.33
N PRO A 200 -33.04 -5.68 53.73
CA PRO A 200 -32.38 -4.57 54.42
C PRO A 200 -33.32 -3.83 55.40
N PRO A 201 -32.79 -3.24 56.50
CA PRO A 201 -33.56 -2.40 57.42
C PRO A 201 -33.78 -0.97 56.87
N PRO A 202 -34.75 -0.21 57.43
CA PRO A 202 -35.10 1.14 56.96
C PRO A 202 -34.09 2.22 57.40
N PRO A 203 -34.02 3.37 56.70
CA PRO A 203 -33.10 4.46 57.02
C PRO A 203 -33.56 5.32 58.22
N PRO A 204 -32.62 5.96 58.96
CA PRO A 204 -32.94 6.84 60.06
C PRO A 204 -33.39 8.25 59.61
N VAL A 205 -34.14 8.91 60.49
CA VAL A 205 -34.77 10.23 60.29
C VAL A 205 -33.76 11.37 60.43
N ILE A 206 -33.81 12.34 59.53
CA ILE A 206 -33.11 13.63 59.65
C ILE A 206 -34.02 14.66 60.32
N THR A 207 -33.52 15.39 61.32
CA THR A 207 -34.18 16.60 61.87
C THR A 207 -33.34 17.86 61.60
N PRO A 208 -33.95 19.05 61.46
CA PRO A 208 -33.29 20.23 60.92
C PRO A 208 -32.81 21.23 61.99
N VAL A 209 -31.76 22.01 61.68
CA VAL A 209 -31.39 23.25 62.40
C VAL A 209 -31.04 24.34 61.37
N ALA A 210 -31.25 25.60 61.76
CA ALA A 210 -31.50 26.75 60.88
C ALA A 210 -30.28 27.49 60.30
N ARG A 211 -30.57 28.28 59.26
CA ARG A 211 -29.81 29.43 58.70
C ARG A 211 -30.38 30.74 59.29
N PRO A 212 -29.88 31.97 58.98
CA PRO A 212 -28.59 32.43 58.43
C PRO A 212 -28.05 33.59 59.36
N PRO A 213 -27.43 34.73 58.93
CA PRO A 213 -26.70 35.10 57.70
C PRO A 213 -25.33 35.80 57.95
N ILE A 214 -24.57 36.07 56.87
CA ILE A 214 -24.14 37.43 56.43
C ILE A 214 -23.35 37.32 55.12
N VAL A 215 -23.43 38.35 54.28
CA VAL A 215 -22.88 38.43 52.91
C VAL A 215 -21.76 39.47 52.84
N ALA A 216 -20.68 39.17 52.13
CA ALA A 216 -19.85 40.06 51.27
C ALA A 216 -18.37 39.59 51.21
N PRO A 217 -17.57 40.02 50.22
CA PRO A 217 -17.84 40.14 48.78
C PRO A 217 -16.87 39.24 47.96
N PRO A 218 -17.06 39.05 46.64
CA PRO A 218 -16.10 38.29 45.82
C PRO A 218 -14.77 39.05 45.69
N LYS A 219 -13.66 38.35 45.91
CA LYS A 219 -12.31 38.92 45.86
C LYS A 219 -11.86 39.08 44.40
N VAL A 220 -11.68 40.34 44.01
CA VAL A 220 -11.00 40.89 42.82
C VAL A 220 -10.57 39.86 41.76
N ALA A 221 -11.18 39.93 40.58
CA ALA A 221 -10.69 39.24 39.40
C ALA A 221 -9.29 39.76 39.02
N SER A 222 -8.28 38.90 39.12
CA SER A 222 -7.05 39.04 38.33
C SER A 222 -7.41 39.11 36.83
N PRO A 223 -6.65 39.85 36.01
CA PRO A 223 -7.12 40.23 34.69
C PRO A 223 -7.45 39.02 33.83
N VAL A 224 -8.60 39.08 33.16
CA VAL A 224 -8.89 38.22 32.01
C VAL A 224 -7.92 38.65 30.91
N VAL A 225 -6.74 38.03 30.90
CA VAL A 225 -5.93 37.94 29.69
C VAL A 225 -6.84 37.32 28.64
N GLU A 226 -7.01 37.99 27.49
CA GLU A 226 -7.75 37.43 26.37
C GLU A 226 -7.13 36.09 26.01
N ALA A 227 -7.80 35.00 26.38
CA ALA A 227 -7.25 33.66 26.21
C ALA A 227 -7.11 33.37 24.72
N ASP A 228 -5.93 32.90 24.30
CA ASP A 228 -5.64 32.51 22.92
C ASP A 228 -6.83 31.73 22.31
N PRO A 229 -7.48 32.26 21.25
CA PRO A 229 -8.65 31.62 20.64
C PRO A 229 -8.40 30.16 20.23
N LEU A 230 -7.17 29.81 19.85
CA LEU A 230 -6.79 28.43 19.53
C LEU A 230 -6.72 27.57 20.80
N GLU A 231 -6.19 28.10 21.90
CA GLU A 231 -6.14 27.39 23.19
C GLU A 231 -7.55 27.20 23.78
N GLN A 232 -8.45 28.18 23.59
CA GLN A 232 -9.88 28.03 23.94
C GLN A 232 -10.53 26.89 23.17
N ARG A 233 -10.30 26.79 21.85
CA ARG A 233 -10.80 25.69 21.00
C ARG A 233 -10.16 24.34 21.34
N ALA A 234 -8.87 24.32 21.67
CA ALA A 234 -8.12 23.12 22.04
C ALA A 234 -8.50 22.57 23.43
N ARG A 235 -9.03 23.42 24.33
CA ARG A 235 -9.32 23.12 25.74
C ARG A 235 -9.94 21.75 26.03
N PRO A 236 -10.94 21.22 25.27
CA PRO A 236 -11.53 19.91 25.55
C PRO A 236 -10.53 18.75 25.52
N TRP A 237 -9.46 18.85 24.73
CA TRP A 237 -8.41 17.83 24.60
C TRP A 237 -7.25 18.01 25.59
N LEU A 238 -7.21 19.14 26.30
CA LEU A 238 -6.14 19.48 27.27
C LEU A 238 -6.49 19.14 28.72
N THR A 239 -7.74 18.74 28.99
CA THR A 239 -8.14 18.21 30.30
C THR A 239 -7.40 16.88 30.58
N PRO A 240 -6.74 16.72 31.73
CA PRO A 240 -6.14 15.45 32.15
C PRO A 240 -7.18 14.33 32.27
N ILE A 241 -6.81 13.10 31.92
CA ILE A 241 -7.72 11.94 31.95
C ILE A 241 -8.13 11.57 33.38
N SER A 242 -7.16 11.55 34.30
CA SER A 242 -7.43 11.44 35.74
C SER A 242 -6.33 12.12 36.57
N SER A 243 -6.55 12.29 37.87
CA SER A 243 -5.55 12.82 38.80
C SER A 243 -4.36 11.89 39.01
N SER A 244 -4.54 10.57 38.89
CA SER A 244 -3.49 9.57 39.05
C SER A 244 -2.77 9.19 37.76
N LYS A 245 -3.41 9.38 36.60
CA LYS A 245 -2.84 9.20 35.26
C LYS A 245 -3.26 10.37 34.36
N PRO A 246 -2.54 11.52 34.40
CA PRO A 246 -2.90 12.69 33.60
C PRO A 246 -3.04 12.40 32.09
N ALA A 247 -2.17 11.54 31.56
CA ALA A 247 -2.18 11.10 30.16
C ALA A 247 -2.95 9.80 29.89
N GLY A 248 -3.62 9.20 30.89
CA GLY A 248 -4.32 7.92 30.72
C GLY A 248 -3.43 6.74 30.31
N ASP A 249 -4.00 5.76 29.61
CA ASP A 249 -3.35 4.49 29.29
C ASP A 249 -2.66 4.47 27.90
N ASP A 250 -1.62 3.64 27.72
CA ASP A 250 -0.98 3.44 26.40
C ASP A 250 -1.87 2.57 25.51
N LEU A 251 -2.65 3.22 24.63
CA LEU A 251 -3.61 2.54 23.75
C LEU A 251 -2.99 1.99 22.45
N ARG A 252 -1.66 1.83 22.34
CA ARG A 252 -1.00 1.42 21.09
C ARG A 252 -1.55 0.13 20.45
N HIS A 253 -2.18 -0.76 21.22
CA HIS A 253 -2.78 -2.00 20.73
C HIS A 253 -4.27 -2.14 21.11
N ASP A 254 -4.91 -1.03 21.50
CA ASP A 254 -6.35 -0.97 21.75
C ASP A 254 -7.11 -1.02 20.43
N SER A 255 -8.25 -1.74 20.38
CA SER A 255 -9.01 -1.93 19.15
C SER A 255 -9.48 -0.61 18.53
N GLU A 256 -9.87 0.39 19.33
CA GLU A 256 -10.28 1.70 18.81
C GLU A 256 -9.08 2.49 18.26
N SER A 257 -7.90 2.36 18.88
CA SER A 257 -6.68 2.99 18.36
C SER A 257 -6.15 2.30 17.10
N LEU A 258 -6.37 0.99 16.94
CA LEU A 258 -6.02 0.26 15.72
C LEU A 258 -6.95 0.64 14.58
N LEU A 259 -8.27 0.73 14.81
CA LEU A 259 -9.23 1.22 13.82
C LEU A 259 -8.86 2.61 13.27
N VAL A 260 -8.36 3.53 14.10
CA VAL A 260 -7.85 4.83 13.64
C VAL A 260 -6.61 4.68 12.76
N ARG A 261 -5.68 3.78 13.10
CA ARG A 261 -4.45 3.55 12.33
C ARG A 261 -4.72 2.86 11.00
N ASP A 262 -5.54 1.83 10.99
CA ASP A 262 -5.90 1.08 9.79
C ASP A 262 -6.66 1.97 8.81
N GLU A 263 -7.49 2.90 9.32
CA GLU A 263 -8.18 3.92 8.52
C GLU A 263 -7.19 4.93 7.91
N VAL A 264 -6.21 5.41 8.69
CA VAL A 264 -5.16 6.33 8.20
C VAL A 264 -4.18 5.64 7.25
N ALA A 265 -3.87 4.35 7.46
CA ALA A 265 -2.96 3.56 6.62
C ALA A 265 -3.45 3.42 5.16
N LYS A 266 -4.74 3.68 4.90
CA LYS A 266 -5.28 3.76 3.53
C LYS A 266 -4.58 4.83 2.68
N LEU A 267 -4.02 5.89 3.27
CA LEU A 267 -3.19 6.88 2.56
C LEU A 267 -1.99 6.27 1.84
N GLU A 268 -1.43 5.21 2.40
CA GLU A 268 -0.23 4.52 1.90
C GLU A 268 -0.62 3.24 1.14
N SER A 269 -1.93 2.93 1.05
CA SER A 269 -2.43 1.77 0.31
C SER A 269 -2.38 1.99 -1.19
N MET A 270 -1.63 1.13 -1.87
CA MET A 270 -1.58 1.05 -3.33
C MET A 270 -2.93 0.67 -3.97
N THR A 271 -3.94 0.27 -3.19
CA THR A 271 -5.29 -0.09 -3.67
C THR A 271 -6.28 1.09 -3.75
N GLY A 272 -5.86 2.32 -3.40
CA GLY A 272 -6.65 3.53 -3.66
C GLY A 272 -7.88 3.72 -2.76
N GLY A 273 -7.74 3.49 -1.46
CA GLY A 273 -8.80 3.77 -0.48
C GLY A 273 -8.81 5.22 -0.02
N GLU A 274 -9.95 5.91 -0.13
CA GLU A 274 -10.14 7.19 0.57
C GLU A 274 -10.21 6.96 2.09
N VAL A 275 -9.65 7.92 2.84
CA VAL A 275 -9.65 7.91 4.31
C VAL A 275 -10.91 8.58 4.83
N ASP A 276 -11.64 7.88 5.70
CA ASP A 276 -12.78 8.43 6.43
C ASP A 276 -12.31 9.40 7.53
N TRP A 277 -12.01 10.63 7.13
CA TRP A 277 -11.60 11.70 8.05
C TRP A 277 -12.64 12.02 9.14
N PRO A 278 -13.96 12.03 8.88
CA PRO A 278 -14.98 12.11 9.94
C PRO A 278 -14.80 11.05 11.03
N LYS A 279 -14.65 9.78 10.66
CA LYS A 279 -14.43 8.65 11.58
C LYS A 279 -13.11 8.75 12.34
N VAL A 280 -12.02 9.12 11.67
CA VAL A 280 -10.72 9.37 12.33
C VAL A 280 -10.85 10.48 13.36
N HIS A 281 -11.50 11.60 13.01
CA HIS A 281 -11.72 12.73 13.89
C HIS A 281 -12.60 12.36 15.11
N GLU A 282 -13.68 11.62 14.91
CA GLU A 282 -14.57 11.18 15.99
C GLU A 282 -13.85 10.23 16.97
N ILE A 283 -13.27 9.14 16.48
CA ILE A 283 -12.68 8.10 17.33
C ILE A 283 -11.44 8.64 18.05
N ALA A 284 -10.49 9.24 17.32
CA ALA A 284 -9.30 9.81 17.93
C ALA A 284 -9.65 10.95 18.89
N GLY A 285 -10.59 11.83 18.49
CA GLY A 285 -11.06 12.94 19.31
C GLY A 285 -11.75 12.50 20.60
N ARG A 286 -12.48 11.39 20.58
CA ARG A 286 -13.08 10.77 21.77
C ARG A 286 -12.02 10.12 22.67
N LEU A 287 -11.14 9.29 22.12
CA LEU A 287 -10.06 8.63 22.87
C LEU A 287 -9.15 9.63 23.59
N LEU A 288 -8.81 10.74 22.90
CA LEU A 288 -7.99 11.83 23.46
C LEU A 288 -8.67 12.61 24.59
N LYS A 289 -10.01 12.57 24.68
CA LYS A 289 -10.78 13.18 25.78
C LYS A 289 -10.93 12.26 26.98
N THR A 290 -11.08 10.95 26.77
CA THR A 290 -11.60 10.03 27.80
C THR A 290 -10.64 8.93 28.25
N ARG A 291 -9.63 8.55 27.46
CA ARG A 291 -8.81 7.35 27.76
C ARG A 291 -7.30 7.55 27.67
N THR A 292 -6.79 8.43 26.80
CA THR A 292 -5.34 8.56 26.57
C THR A 292 -4.92 9.95 26.10
N LYS A 293 -3.64 10.28 26.26
CA LYS A 293 -2.92 11.28 25.47
C LYS A 293 -1.80 10.54 24.74
N ASP A 294 -2.06 10.14 23.49
CA ASP A 294 -1.06 9.55 22.60
C ASP A 294 -0.78 10.51 21.44
N LEU A 295 0.50 10.77 21.17
CA LEU A 295 0.94 11.75 20.18
C LEU A 295 0.61 11.33 18.75
N HIS A 296 0.59 10.04 18.41
CA HIS A 296 0.16 9.59 17.08
C HIS A 296 -1.33 9.83 16.90
N LEU A 297 -2.15 9.45 17.89
CA LEU A 297 -3.59 9.76 17.87
C LEU A 297 -3.83 11.27 17.78
N THR A 298 -3.02 12.09 18.46
CA THR A 298 -3.09 13.55 18.39
C THR A 298 -2.74 14.08 17.00
N CYS A 299 -1.70 13.54 16.35
CA CYS A 299 -1.35 13.87 14.97
C CYS A 299 -2.41 13.43 13.95
N TYR A 300 -2.96 12.21 14.08
CA TYR A 300 -4.06 11.73 13.22
C TYR A 300 -5.30 12.60 13.39
N PHE A 301 -5.65 12.94 14.63
CA PHE A 301 -6.74 13.85 14.95
C PHE A 301 -6.54 15.24 14.35
N ALA A 302 -5.35 15.83 14.47
CA ALA A 302 -5.02 17.12 13.86
C ALA A 302 -5.12 17.09 12.32
N ARG A 303 -4.63 16.02 11.69
CA ARG A 303 -4.73 15.85 10.22
C ARG A 303 -6.17 15.61 9.74
N ALA A 304 -7.00 14.94 10.54
CA ALA A 304 -8.42 14.79 10.27
C ALA A 304 -9.15 16.12 10.39
N TRP A 305 -8.87 16.90 11.43
CA TRP A 305 -9.46 18.22 11.63
C TRP A 305 -9.11 19.19 10.49
N ALA A 306 -7.85 19.18 10.03
CA ALA A 306 -7.40 19.92 8.85
C ALA A 306 -8.09 19.49 7.52
N ALA A 307 -8.60 18.26 7.45
CA ALA A 307 -9.41 17.79 6.31
C ALA A 307 -10.83 18.36 6.35
N LEU A 308 -11.44 18.38 7.54
CA LEU A 308 -12.85 18.72 7.76
C LEU A 308 -13.11 20.23 7.81
N GLU A 309 -12.25 20.99 8.47
CA GLU A 309 -12.41 22.45 8.69
C GLU A 309 -11.34 23.29 7.98
N GLY A 310 -10.55 22.70 7.09
CA GLY A 310 -9.57 23.41 6.29
C GLY A 310 -8.49 24.13 7.12
N LEU A 311 -8.30 25.43 6.89
CA LEU A 311 -7.22 26.21 7.52
C LEU A 311 -7.45 26.43 9.01
N ASP A 312 -8.68 26.70 9.43
CA ASP A 312 -9.04 26.83 10.85
C ASP A 312 -8.89 25.51 11.62
N GLY A 313 -9.29 24.39 10.99
CA GLY A 313 -9.05 23.04 11.50
C GLY A 313 -7.57 22.70 11.59
N MET A 314 -6.78 23.15 10.63
CA MET A 314 -5.33 22.95 10.61
C MET A 314 -4.63 23.76 11.70
N ALA A 315 -4.96 25.05 11.87
CA ALA A 315 -4.43 25.88 12.93
C ALA A 315 -4.76 25.30 14.32
N THR A 316 -6.02 24.90 14.51
CA THR A 316 -6.48 24.28 15.76
C THR A 316 -5.81 22.93 16.00
N GLY A 317 -5.66 22.10 14.97
CA GLY A 317 -4.99 20.80 15.05
C GLY A 317 -3.51 20.91 15.43
N VAL A 318 -2.76 21.81 14.78
CA VAL A 318 -1.35 22.08 15.12
C VAL A 318 -1.23 22.63 16.56
N ALA A 319 -2.13 23.54 16.96
CA ALA A 319 -2.17 24.05 18.33
C ALA A 319 -2.44 22.93 19.35
N VAL A 320 -3.39 22.01 19.09
CA VAL A 320 -3.67 20.85 19.95
C VAL A 320 -2.44 19.96 20.09
N VAL A 321 -1.71 19.67 19.00
CA VAL A 321 -0.48 18.86 19.06
C VAL A 321 0.58 19.54 19.92
N ALA A 322 0.82 20.84 19.73
CA ALA A 322 1.75 21.62 20.54
C ALA A 322 1.35 21.63 22.04
N LEU A 323 0.09 21.96 22.33
CA LEU A 323 -0.44 22.07 23.68
C LEU A 323 -0.47 20.72 24.42
N VAL A 324 -0.72 19.61 23.73
CA VAL A 324 -0.65 18.25 24.30
C VAL A 324 0.81 17.85 24.56
N LEU A 325 1.72 18.16 23.64
CA LEU A 325 3.15 17.84 23.76
C LEU A 325 3.80 18.59 24.93
N ASP A 326 3.46 19.87 25.11
CA ASP A 326 3.91 20.72 26.22
C ASP A 326 3.31 20.25 27.56
N ARG A 327 1.98 20.29 27.68
CA ARG A 327 1.26 20.06 28.95
C ARG A 327 1.40 18.66 29.52
N PHE A 328 1.58 17.65 28.67
CA PHE A 328 1.69 16.25 29.11
C PHE A 328 3.09 15.66 28.94
N ARG A 329 4.13 16.48 28.67
CA ARG A 329 5.49 16.07 28.27
C ARG A 329 6.03 14.79 28.94
N ASP A 330 5.88 14.64 30.25
CA ASP A 330 6.42 13.52 31.02
C ASP A 330 5.55 12.25 31.00
N SER A 331 4.23 12.40 30.88
CA SER A 331 3.25 11.30 30.93
C SER A 331 2.68 10.88 29.57
N LEU A 332 2.83 11.73 28.54
CA LEU A 332 2.36 11.54 27.17
C LEU A 332 2.91 10.23 26.55
N HIS A 333 2.05 9.51 25.83
CA HIS A 333 2.44 8.33 25.06
C HIS A 333 2.88 8.70 23.63
N PRO A 334 3.94 8.09 23.06
CA PRO A 334 4.92 7.24 23.73
C PRO A 334 5.73 8.01 24.79
N PRO A 335 6.20 7.37 25.88
CA PRO A 335 6.96 8.04 26.95
C PRO A 335 8.20 8.79 26.46
N ALA A 336 8.63 9.83 27.19
CA ALA A 336 9.71 10.75 26.79
C ALA A 336 11.03 10.04 26.40
N LYS A 337 11.37 8.93 27.07
CA LYS A 337 12.53 8.07 26.72
C LYS A 337 12.49 7.47 25.31
N ARG A 338 11.36 7.53 24.60
CA ARG A 338 11.18 7.13 23.19
C ARG A 338 11.08 8.37 22.28
N ALA A 339 11.94 9.38 22.49
CA ALA A 339 11.93 10.64 21.75
C ALA A 339 11.87 10.47 20.22
N ARG A 340 12.65 9.56 19.63
CA ARG A 340 12.59 9.23 18.18
C ARG A 340 11.19 8.82 17.71
N ARG A 341 10.40 8.12 18.53
CA ARG A 341 9.02 7.73 18.19
C ARG A 341 8.04 8.90 18.32
N ARG A 342 8.32 9.87 19.20
CA ARG A 342 7.58 11.16 19.22
C ARG A 342 7.91 11.99 17.97
N ALA A 343 9.19 12.02 17.56
CA ALA A 343 9.64 12.68 16.34
C ALA A 343 8.92 12.12 15.10
N GLY A 344 8.92 10.80 14.91
CA GLY A 344 8.25 10.16 13.76
C GLY A 344 6.74 10.45 13.66
N ALA A 345 6.04 10.58 14.79
CA ALA A 345 4.63 11.01 14.78
C ALA A 345 4.45 12.45 14.26
N ILE A 346 5.42 13.33 14.54
CA ILE A 346 5.44 14.72 14.08
C ILE A 346 5.91 14.81 12.62
N GLU A 347 6.92 14.03 12.21
CA GLU A 347 7.37 13.92 10.81
C GLU A 347 6.22 13.49 9.90
N TRP A 348 5.46 12.49 10.33
CA TRP A 348 4.25 12.06 9.63
C TRP A 348 3.25 13.22 9.49
N LEU A 349 2.98 13.99 10.55
CA LEU A 349 2.08 15.14 10.48
C LEU A 349 2.59 16.23 9.52
N ILE A 350 3.89 16.56 9.57
CA ILE A 350 4.51 17.54 8.65
C ILE A 350 4.33 17.09 7.21
N GLY A 351 4.66 15.84 6.90
CA GLY A 351 4.53 15.26 5.55
C GLY A 351 3.09 15.20 5.03
N GLN A 352 2.09 15.27 5.92
CA GLN A 352 0.67 15.36 5.55
C GLN A 352 0.16 16.80 5.42
N LEU A 353 0.67 17.74 6.23
CA LEU A 353 0.22 19.13 6.22
C LEU A 353 0.92 19.97 5.14
N GLU A 354 2.22 19.76 4.88
CA GLU A 354 2.98 20.56 3.90
C GLU A 354 2.41 20.43 2.47
N PRO A 355 2.12 19.22 1.92
CA PRO A 355 1.44 19.09 0.64
C PRO A 355 -0.01 19.63 0.65
N ALA A 356 -0.70 19.55 1.78
CA ALA A 356 -2.09 20.03 1.92
C ALA A 356 -2.18 21.57 1.98
N ILE A 357 -1.16 22.24 2.53
CA ILE A 357 -0.97 23.70 2.43
C ILE A 357 -0.56 24.05 1.00
N ALA A 358 0.38 23.30 0.41
CA ALA A 358 0.97 23.63 -0.87
C ALA A 358 -0.02 23.65 -2.05
N ARG A 359 -1.14 22.91 -1.94
CA ARG A 359 -2.22 22.85 -2.95
C ARG A 359 -3.34 23.87 -2.74
N ARG A 360 -3.29 24.73 -1.72
CA ARG A 360 -4.35 25.71 -1.41
C ARG A 360 -4.10 27.07 -2.07
N GLU A 361 -5.16 27.63 -2.61
CA GLU A 361 -5.25 29.01 -3.10
C GLU A 361 -6.04 29.83 -2.06
N PRO A 362 -5.37 30.61 -1.18
CA PRO A 362 -6.07 31.35 -0.14
C PRO A 362 -6.82 32.56 -0.70
N ARG A 363 -8.00 32.82 -0.15
CA ARG A 363 -8.87 33.96 -0.47
C ARG A 363 -8.65 35.07 0.55
N ALA A 364 -9.08 36.29 0.22
CA ALA A 364 -8.97 37.44 1.13
C ALA A 364 -9.64 37.21 2.51
N GLY A 365 -10.68 36.37 2.58
CA GLY A 365 -11.35 35.99 3.83
C GLY A 365 -10.56 35.02 4.71
N ASP A 366 -9.63 34.25 4.14
CA ASP A 366 -8.87 33.23 4.87
C ASP A 366 -7.74 33.84 5.74
N ARG A 367 -7.54 35.15 5.65
CA ARG A 367 -6.42 35.88 6.28
C ARG A 367 -6.33 35.64 7.80
N ALA A 368 -7.46 35.55 8.49
CA ALA A 368 -7.49 35.25 9.93
C ALA A 368 -7.01 33.82 10.23
N ALA A 369 -7.51 32.82 9.48
CA ALA A 369 -7.11 31.43 9.61
C ALA A 369 -5.63 31.20 9.29
N VAL A 370 -5.08 31.93 8.30
CA VAL A 370 -3.65 31.87 7.96
C VAL A 370 -2.77 32.48 9.05
N ILE A 371 -3.18 33.59 9.68
CA ILE A 371 -2.47 34.17 10.84
C ILE A 371 -2.52 33.21 12.03
N ALA A 372 -3.68 32.59 12.29
CA ALA A 372 -3.82 31.58 13.34
C ALA A 372 -2.92 30.35 13.10
N LEU A 373 -2.83 29.90 11.84
CA LEU A 373 -1.94 28.79 11.46
C LEU A 373 -0.45 29.15 11.62
N GLU A 374 -0.05 30.38 11.31
CA GLU A 374 1.30 30.89 11.56
C GLU A 374 1.62 30.91 13.06
N GLN A 375 0.72 31.43 13.89
CA GLN A 375 0.87 31.46 15.35
C GLN A 375 0.96 30.05 15.95
N ALA A 376 0.07 29.13 15.52
CA ALA A 376 0.11 27.73 15.91
C ALA A 376 1.42 27.06 15.51
N THR A 377 1.91 27.32 14.29
CA THR A 377 3.16 26.75 13.76
C THR A 377 4.38 27.28 14.52
N ALA A 378 4.43 28.58 14.85
CA ALA A 378 5.49 29.16 15.67
C ALA A 378 5.54 28.51 17.06
N ARG A 379 4.40 28.46 17.77
CA ARG A 379 4.28 27.79 19.08
C ARG A 379 4.67 26.32 19.00
N PHE A 380 4.32 25.63 17.92
CA PHE A 380 4.69 24.22 17.71
C PHE A 380 6.20 24.04 17.52
N VAL A 381 6.87 24.93 16.79
CA VAL A 381 8.34 24.94 16.64
C VAL A 381 9.04 25.10 17.98
N ASP A 382 8.59 26.06 18.80
CA ASP A 382 9.16 26.27 20.13
C ASP A 382 8.96 25.04 21.04
N VAL A 383 7.74 24.51 21.14
CA VAL A 383 7.46 23.33 21.97
C VAL A 383 8.24 22.09 21.50
N VAL A 384 8.36 21.84 20.19
CA VAL A 384 9.11 20.68 19.68
C VAL A 384 10.60 20.80 20.02
N ARG A 385 11.20 21.98 19.85
CA ARG A 385 12.58 22.25 20.28
C ARG A 385 12.75 22.01 21.77
N ASP A 386 11.85 22.54 22.60
CA ASP A 386 11.98 22.55 24.07
C ASP A 386 11.58 21.21 24.73
N THR A 387 10.92 20.30 23.99
CA THR A 387 10.51 18.96 24.48
C THR A 387 11.28 17.79 23.86
N LEU A 388 11.81 17.93 22.65
CA LEU A 388 12.54 16.86 21.94
C LEU A 388 14.01 17.20 21.65
N GLY A 389 14.41 18.47 21.68
CA GLY A 389 15.79 18.90 21.42
C GLY A 389 16.32 18.37 20.08
N ASP A 390 17.55 17.85 20.09
CA ASP A 390 18.21 17.25 18.91
C ASP A 390 17.50 16.00 18.35
N ALA A 391 16.58 15.40 19.10
CA ALA A 391 15.73 14.31 18.63
C ALA A 391 14.43 14.81 17.97
N GLY A 392 14.19 16.12 17.92
CA GLY A 392 13.06 16.73 17.23
C GLY A 392 13.25 16.78 15.71
N PRO A 393 12.19 16.68 14.92
CA PRO A 393 12.28 16.68 13.47
C PRO A 393 12.41 18.08 12.86
N ALA A 394 12.88 18.15 11.62
CA ALA A 394 13.02 19.40 10.89
C ALA A 394 11.66 20.03 10.53
N LEU A 395 11.25 21.07 11.28
CA LEU A 395 10.00 21.80 11.05
C LEU A 395 10.06 22.88 9.95
N THR A 396 11.24 23.11 9.37
CA THR A 396 11.44 24.07 8.28
C THR A 396 10.46 23.93 7.11
N PRO A 397 10.13 22.71 6.60
CA PRO A 397 9.17 22.56 5.49
C PRO A 397 7.78 23.13 5.82
N LEU A 398 7.26 22.82 7.03
CA LEU A 398 5.96 23.32 7.48
C LEU A 398 5.98 24.84 7.63
N ARG A 399 7.04 25.40 8.24
CA ARG A 399 7.19 26.86 8.38
C ARG A 399 7.21 27.56 7.02
N THR A 400 8.05 27.11 6.09
CA THR A 400 8.15 27.69 4.74
C THR A 400 6.83 27.56 3.97
N ALA A 401 6.08 26.47 4.14
CA ALA A 401 4.77 26.30 3.51
C ALA A 401 3.74 27.31 4.04
N VAL A 402 3.72 27.57 5.35
CA VAL A 402 2.82 28.56 5.98
C VAL A 402 3.24 30.00 5.64
N GLU A 403 4.54 30.31 5.64
CA GLU A 403 5.07 31.59 5.17
C GLU A 403 4.66 31.87 3.71
N ARG A 404 4.78 30.87 2.83
CA ARG A 404 4.35 30.97 1.43
C ARG A 404 2.84 31.17 1.30
N LEU A 405 2.03 30.48 2.11
CA LEU A 405 0.58 30.64 2.15
C LEU A 405 0.18 32.06 2.61
N LYS A 406 0.87 32.60 3.62
CA LYS A 406 0.69 33.98 4.10
C LYS A 406 1.01 35.02 3.04
N LEU A 407 2.07 34.80 2.26
CA LEU A 407 2.46 35.68 1.16
C LEU A 407 1.51 35.62 -0.05
N SER A 408 0.75 34.52 -0.23
CA SER A 408 -0.22 34.39 -1.32
C SER A 408 -1.64 34.85 -0.96
N VAL A 409 -1.94 35.22 0.29
CA VAL A 409 -3.27 35.77 0.66
C VAL A 409 -3.48 37.12 -0.03
N PRO A 410 -4.53 37.30 -0.86
CA PRO A 410 -4.84 38.59 -1.46
C PRO A 410 -5.03 39.68 -0.41
N ALA A 411 -4.63 40.91 -0.74
CA ALA A 411 -4.98 42.07 0.07
C ALA A 411 -6.52 42.16 0.17
N SER A 412 -7.05 42.32 1.38
CA SER A 412 -8.48 42.54 1.57
C SER A 412 -8.86 43.82 0.82
N PRO A 413 -9.90 43.83 -0.05
CA PRO A 413 -10.36 45.05 -0.67
C PRO A 413 -10.72 46.02 0.45
N ALA A 414 -10.12 47.21 0.43
CA ALA A 414 -10.36 48.21 1.47
C ALA A 414 -11.87 48.45 1.57
N ALA A 415 -12.42 48.29 2.79
CA ALA A 415 -13.81 48.62 3.03
C ALA A 415 -14.07 50.04 2.51
N PRO A 416 -15.17 50.27 1.76
CA PRO A 416 -15.47 51.61 1.27
C PRO A 416 -15.51 52.56 2.47
N SER A 417 -14.78 53.66 2.37
CA SER A 417 -14.72 54.65 3.45
C SER A 417 -16.13 55.08 3.85
N PRO A 418 -16.41 55.37 5.14
CA PRO A 418 -17.77 55.63 5.63
C PRO A 418 -18.48 56.82 4.95
N ARG A 419 -17.74 57.59 4.13
CA ARG A 419 -18.25 58.64 3.25
C ARG A 419 -19.14 58.14 2.10
N ALA A 420 -18.93 56.91 1.61
CA ALA A 420 -19.72 56.35 0.50
C ALA A 420 -21.05 55.72 0.94
N ALA A 421 -21.19 55.32 2.21
CA ALA A 421 -22.44 54.81 2.77
C ALA A 421 -23.44 55.94 3.11
N ALA A 422 -22.97 57.19 3.18
CA ALA A 422 -23.80 58.35 3.54
C ALA A 422 -24.56 58.98 2.34
N GLU A 423 -24.16 58.67 1.10
CA GLU A 423 -24.62 59.41 -0.10
C GLU A 423 -25.84 58.76 -0.80
N VAL A 424 -26.35 57.64 -0.27
CA VAL A 424 -27.60 56.99 -0.73
C VAL A 424 -28.76 57.17 0.28
N ALA A 425 -28.50 57.85 1.40
CA ALA A 425 -29.42 57.99 2.54
C ALA A 425 -30.27 59.29 2.53
N ALA A 426 -30.52 59.88 1.35
CA ALA A 426 -31.29 61.13 1.25
C ALA A 426 -32.14 61.20 -0.03
N LEU A 427 -33.40 60.75 0.07
CA LEU A 427 -34.63 61.39 -0.47
C LEU A 427 -35.87 60.62 0.07
N PRO A 428 -36.99 61.27 0.44
CA PRO A 428 -38.04 60.66 1.28
C PRO A 428 -39.29 60.13 0.53
N GLU A 429 -39.97 59.14 1.17
CA GLU A 429 -41.44 58.91 1.35
C GLU A 429 -42.44 59.16 0.17
N VAL A 430 -43.56 58.46 -0.11
CA VAL A 430 -44.47 57.48 0.57
C VAL A 430 -45.63 57.13 -0.43
N PRO A 431 -46.56 56.13 -0.30
CA PRO A 431 -46.57 54.79 0.33
C PRO A 431 -47.24 53.63 -0.50
N ALA A 432 -47.18 52.40 0.04
CA ALA A 432 -48.20 51.32 0.10
C ALA A 432 -49.08 50.85 -1.11
N ALA A 433 -49.03 49.54 -1.37
CA ALA A 433 -50.19 48.68 -1.71
C ALA A 433 -49.93 47.19 -1.29
N ALA A 434 -50.99 46.40 -1.06
CA ALA A 434 -50.97 45.11 -0.34
C ALA A 434 -50.89 43.84 -1.25
N PRO A 435 -50.66 42.62 -0.70
CA PRO A 435 -50.32 41.42 -1.47
C PRO A 435 -51.50 40.47 -1.79
N ALA A 436 -51.28 39.49 -2.68
CA ALA A 436 -52.23 38.40 -2.99
C ALA A 436 -51.50 37.04 -3.28
N PRO A 437 -52.17 35.87 -3.16
CA PRO A 437 -51.50 34.62 -2.76
C PRO A 437 -51.53 33.44 -3.77
N THR A 438 -50.99 32.32 -3.30
CA THR A 438 -50.85 30.98 -3.90
C THR A 438 -52.12 30.31 -4.45
N ARG A 439 -51.95 29.47 -5.51
CA ARG A 439 -52.69 28.19 -5.73
C ARG A 439 -52.11 27.30 -6.86
N THR A 440 -51.85 26.04 -6.53
CA THR A 440 -51.85 24.84 -7.43
C THR A 440 -53.32 24.48 -7.81
N PRO A 441 -53.67 23.61 -8.81
CA PRO A 441 -53.12 22.24 -9.07
C PRO A 441 -52.99 21.86 -10.60
N GLU A 442 -52.15 20.89 -11.02
CA GLU A 442 -52.39 19.44 -11.29
C GLU A 442 -53.00 19.01 -12.66
N ALA A 443 -52.11 18.51 -13.55
CA ALA A 443 -52.22 17.31 -14.41
C ALA A 443 -53.23 17.26 -15.64
N PRO A 444 -53.32 16.15 -16.43
CA PRO A 444 -52.99 16.11 -17.89
C PRO A 444 -54.23 15.62 -18.75
N PRO A 445 -54.17 15.09 -20.01
CA PRO A 445 -53.10 14.63 -20.93
C PRO A 445 -53.14 15.33 -22.33
N GLU A 446 -52.66 14.87 -23.51
CA GLU A 446 -52.18 13.54 -23.99
C GLU A 446 -51.12 13.62 -25.15
N LYS A 447 -51.29 12.84 -26.24
CA LYS A 447 -50.43 12.68 -27.45
C LYS A 447 -51.31 12.28 -28.67
N PRO A 448 -50.81 11.86 -29.88
CA PRO A 448 -49.48 11.96 -30.53
C PRO A 448 -49.54 12.37 -32.05
N VAL A 449 -48.41 12.23 -32.79
CA VAL A 449 -48.26 12.08 -34.28
C VAL A 449 -48.50 13.35 -35.14
N GLN A 450 -47.91 13.59 -36.33
CA GLN A 450 -46.59 13.36 -36.99
C GLN A 450 -46.70 13.93 -38.44
N GLU A 451 -45.56 14.15 -39.14
CA GLU A 451 -45.45 14.42 -40.61
C GLU A 451 -46.01 15.76 -41.14
N ASP A 452 -45.44 16.48 -42.11
CA ASP A 452 -44.14 16.56 -42.81
C ASP A 452 -44.28 17.81 -43.75
N ARG A 453 -43.17 18.25 -44.38
CA ARG A 453 -43.11 19.00 -45.65
C ARG A 453 -43.52 20.50 -45.75
N THR A 454 -42.44 21.29 -45.64
CA THR A 454 -41.86 22.16 -46.69
C THR A 454 -42.21 23.66 -46.87
N LEU A 455 -41.09 24.41 -47.05
CA LEU A 455 -40.88 25.62 -47.88
C LEU A 455 -41.45 26.96 -47.42
N ALA A 456 -40.60 27.81 -46.83
CA ALA A 456 -40.00 28.99 -47.49
C ALA A 456 -39.18 29.86 -46.52
N ALA A 457 -38.11 30.49 -47.02
CA ALA A 457 -37.28 31.52 -46.36
C ALA A 457 -38.05 32.88 -46.31
N PRO A 458 -37.62 33.97 -45.62
CA PRO A 458 -36.21 34.31 -45.31
C PRO A 458 -35.86 35.06 -43.99
N ALA A 459 -34.55 35.21 -43.78
CA ALA A 459 -33.81 36.28 -43.07
C ALA A 459 -34.19 36.68 -41.62
N VAL A 460 -33.16 36.81 -40.75
CA VAL A 460 -32.83 38.03 -39.98
C VAL A 460 -31.42 37.94 -39.38
N ALA A 461 -30.84 39.12 -39.15
CA ALA A 461 -29.49 39.50 -38.72
C ALA A 461 -28.80 38.77 -37.56
N VAL A 462 -27.46 38.93 -37.57
CA VAL A 462 -26.48 38.60 -36.54
C VAL A 462 -26.63 39.46 -35.29
N ALA A 463 -26.43 38.87 -34.10
CA ALA A 463 -26.10 39.57 -32.85
C ALA A 463 -24.91 38.86 -32.16
N ALA A 464 -24.03 39.64 -31.53
CA ALA A 464 -22.68 39.21 -31.13
C ALA A 464 -22.59 38.56 -29.73
N PRO A 465 -21.60 37.69 -29.48
CA PRO A 465 -21.28 37.20 -28.12
C PRO A 465 -20.59 38.28 -27.25
N PRO A 466 -20.67 38.18 -25.91
CA PRO A 466 -20.13 39.16 -24.96
C PRO A 466 -18.58 39.16 -24.88
N PRO A 467 -17.97 40.23 -24.34
CA PRO A 467 -16.53 40.49 -24.46
C PRO A 467 -15.64 39.58 -23.59
N GLN A 468 -14.42 39.31 -24.09
CA GLN A 468 -13.38 38.59 -23.36
C GLN A 468 -12.61 39.51 -22.39
N PRO A 469 -12.13 39.00 -21.24
CA PRO A 469 -11.24 39.75 -20.35
C PRO A 469 -9.84 39.97 -20.98
N PRO A 470 -9.09 40.99 -20.54
CA PRO A 470 -7.87 41.42 -21.21
C PRO A 470 -6.69 40.45 -21.04
N VAL A 471 -5.89 40.31 -22.09
CA VAL A 471 -4.67 39.50 -22.14
C VAL A 471 -3.57 40.15 -21.29
N VAL A 472 -3.05 39.42 -20.31
CA VAL A 472 -1.79 39.75 -19.63
C VAL A 472 -0.65 39.00 -20.32
N ALA A 473 0.40 39.72 -20.73
CA ALA A 473 1.54 39.15 -21.42
C ALA A 473 2.32 38.14 -20.55
N PRO A 474 2.90 37.07 -21.14
CA PRO A 474 3.66 36.08 -20.38
C PRO A 474 4.96 36.67 -19.82
N ALA A 475 5.19 36.47 -18.51
CA ALA A 475 6.47 36.77 -17.88
C ALA A 475 7.55 35.77 -18.34
N PRO A 476 8.84 36.18 -18.41
CA PRO A 476 9.92 35.31 -18.90
C PRO A 476 10.12 34.07 -18.01
N PRO A 477 10.59 32.94 -18.59
CA PRO A 477 10.69 31.68 -17.87
C PRO A 477 11.69 31.77 -16.71
N LYS A 478 11.23 31.44 -15.50
CA LYS A 478 12.12 31.22 -14.36
C LYS A 478 12.98 30.00 -14.63
N VAL A 479 14.30 30.19 -14.61
CA VAL A 479 15.30 29.11 -14.63
C VAL A 479 14.94 28.08 -13.56
N THR A 480 14.67 26.85 -13.99
CA THR A 480 14.33 25.75 -13.10
C THR A 480 15.55 25.36 -12.27
N ALA A 481 15.35 25.28 -10.95
CA ALA A 481 16.34 24.70 -10.05
C ALA A 481 16.60 23.23 -10.43
N PRO A 482 17.83 22.71 -10.25
CA PRO A 482 18.19 21.36 -10.67
C PRO A 482 17.31 20.31 -9.99
N ALA A 483 16.91 19.31 -10.76
CA ALA A 483 16.09 18.21 -10.26
C ALA A 483 16.78 17.50 -9.07
N LYS A 484 16.00 17.24 -8.02
CA LYS A 484 16.46 16.51 -6.83
C LYS A 484 16.95 15.11 -7.28
N PRO A 485 18.13 14.63 -6.85
CA PRO A 485 18.61 13.32 -7.25
C PRO A 485 17.61 12.21 -6.91
N LEU A 486 17.49 11.22 -7.80
CA LEU A 486 16.75 9.99 -7.50
C LEU A 486 17.32 9.38 -6.20
N ALA A 487 16.46 8.83 -5.36
CA ALA A 487 16.92 8.10 -4.19
C ALA A 487 17.88 6.97 -4.66
N PRO A 488 19.06 6.82 -4.06
CA PRO A 488 19.97 5.74 -4.43
C PRO A 488 19.25 4.40 -4.22
N LEU A 489 19.47 3.47 -5.15
CA LEU A 489 19.03 2.09 -4.97
C LEU A 489 19.64 1.53 -3.68
N PRO A 490 18.91 0.73 -2.89
CA PRO A 490 19.46 0.13 -1.68
C PRO A 490 20.71 -0.69 -2.03
N ASP A 491 21.73 -0.58 -1.18
CA ASP A 491 23.02 -1.25 -1.39
C ASP A 491 22.82 -2.74 -1.64
N ALA A 492 23.46 -3.25 -2.70
CA ALA A 492 23.41 -4.67 -3.03
C ALA A 492 24.01 -5.50 -1.86
N PRO A 493 23.44 -6.68 -1.55
CA PRO A 493 23.96 -7.53 -0.48
C PRO A 493 25.44 -7.86 -0.70
N SER A 494 26.24 -7.73 0.37
CA SER A 494 27.71 -7.66 0.37
C SER A 494 28.48 -8.92 -0.10
N GLU A 495 27.81 -9.95 -0.60
CA GLU A 495 28.41 -11.20 -1.08
C GLU A 495 28.02 -11.42 -2.54
N ALA A 496 28.70 -10.70 -3.44
CA ALA A 496 28.65 -11.00 -4.87
C ALA A 496 29.37 -12.34 -5.14
N PRO A 497 28.83 -13.23 -5.99
CA PRO A 497 29.49 -14.49 -6.33
C PRO A 497 30.83 -14.22 -7.03
N ALA A 498 31.90 -14.87 -6.57
CA ALA A 498 33.25 -14.69 -7.10
C ALA A 498 33.51 -15.57 -8.34
N THR A 499 32.71 -16.62 -8.54
CA THR A 499 32.83 -17.55 -9.67
C THR A 499 31.49 -17.78 -10.38
N ALA A 500 31.55 -18.23 -11.64
CA ALA A 500 30.33 -18.59 -12.40
C ALA A 500 29.53 -19.71 -11.73
N ALA A 501 30.20 -20.67 -11.07
CA ALA A 501 29.55 -21.75 -10.32
C ALA A 501 28.80 -21.22 -9.09
N GLU A 502 29.41 -20.30 -8.34
CA GLU A 502 28.74 -19.59 -7.23
C GLU A 502 27.57 -18.74 -7.73
N ALA A 503 27.70 -18.09 -8.89
CA ALA A 503 26.61 -17.33 -9.50
C ALA A 503 25.42 -18.24 -9.84
N VAL A 504 25.63 -19.40 -10.46
CA VAL A 504 24.57 -20.38 -10.73
C VAL A 504 23.94 -20.88 -9.42
N ALA A 505 24.74 -21.21 -8.39
CA ALA A 505 24.22 -21.62 -7.08
C ALA A 505 23.39 -20.50 -6.40
N PHE A 506 23.81 -19.24 -6.53
CA PHE A 506 23.07 -18.07 -6.08
C PHE A 506 21.75 -17.90 -6.85
N LEU A 507 21.75 -18.04 -8.18
CA LEU A 507 20.54 -17.96 -9.01
C LEU A 507 19.53 -19.07 -8.69
N ILE A 508 19.99 -20.28 -8.33
CA ILE A 508 19.11 -21.36 -7.84
C ILE A 508 18.43 -20.96 -6.52
N LYS A 509 19.19 -20.42 -5.56
CA LYS A 509 18.67 -19.97 -4.25
C LYS A 509 17.72 -18.78 -4.39
N LEU A 510 18.08 -17.82 -5.25
CA LEU A 510 17.22 -16.68 -5.60
C LEU A 510 15.93 -17.19 -6.27
N GLY A 511 16.04 -18.14 -7.20
CA GLY A 511 14.91 -18.77 -7.86
C GLY A 511 13.90 -19.36 -6.88
N ALA A 512 14.35 -20.13 -5.88
CA ALA A 512 13.49 -20.65 -4.80
C ALA A 512 12.80 -19.54 -3.97
N THR A 513 13.44 -18.38 -3.83
CA THR A 513 12.86 -17.20 -3.16
C THR A 513 11.79 -16.52 -4.03
N LEU A 514 12.01 -16.44 -5.35
CA LEU A 514 11.06 -15.90 -6.31
C LEU A 514 9.81 -16.80 -6.43
N THR A 515 9.99 -18.12 -6.52
CA THR A 515 8.86 -19.08 -6.66
C THR A 515 7.99 -19.18 -5.40
N SER A 516 8.59 -19.07 -4.21
CA SER A 516 7.84 -19.01 -2.93
C SER A 516 7.09 -17.70 -2.77
N THR A 517 7.73 -16.56 -3.09
CA THR A 517 7.08 -15.24 -3.12
C THR A 517 5.92 -15.19 -4.12
N ALA A 518 6.04 -15.82 -5.27
CA ALA A 518 4.97 -15.92 -6.27
C ALA A 518 3.68 -16.55 -5.71
N SER A 519 3.79 -17.56 -4.83
CA SER A 519 2.61 -18.14 -4.14
C SER A 519 1.88 -17.10 -3.30
N LEU A 520 2.63 -16.32 -2.52
CA LEU A 520 2.07 -15.33 -1.61
C LEU A 520 1.37 -14.21 -2.37
N LEU A 521 1.99 -13.72 -3.46
CA LEU A 521 1.36 -12.71 -4.32
C LEU A 521 0.12 -13.25 -5.04
N ARG A 522 0.13 -14.49 -5.52
CA ARG A 522 -1.06 -15.11 -6.15
C ARG A 522 -2.20 -15.32 -5.15
N ALA A 523 -1.88 -15.77 -3.93
CA ALA A 523 -2.85 -15.94 -2.86
C ALA A 523 -3.45 -14.61 -2.38
N ALA A 524 -2.65 -13.53 -2.35
CA ALA A 524 -3.12 -12.19 -2.01
C ALA A 524 -3.99 -11.56 -3.12
N ASN A 525 -3.61 -11.72 -4.39
CA ASN A 525 -4.41 -11.28 -5.53
C ASN A 525 -4.05 -12.06 -6.82
N PRO A 526 -4.90 -13.00 -7.27
CA PRO A 526 -4.64 -13.83 -8.46
C PRO A 526 -4.75 -13.07 -9.79
N ALA A 527 -5.22 -11.81 -9.80
CA ALA A 527 -5.16 -10.96 -11.00
C ALA A 527 -3.77 -10.31 -11.20
N THR A 528 -2.85 -10.44 -10.24
CA THR A 528 -1.55 -9.73 -10.24
C THR A 528 -0.55 -10.36 -11.23
N PRO A 529 -0.12 -9.67 -12.30
CA PRO A 529 0.81 -10.24 -13.29
C PRO A 529 2.17 -10.63 -12.71
N ALA A 530 2.64 -9.90 -11.68
CA ALA A 530 3.92 -10.13 -11.03
C ALA A 530 4.04 -11.54 -10.42
N ALA A 531 2.95 -12.09 -9.86
CA ALA A 531 2.97 -13.44 -9.29
C ALA A 531 3.35 -14.49 -10.34
N TYR A 532 2.77 -14.39 -11.54
CA TYR A 532 3.02 -15.30 -12.64
C TYR A 532 4.45 -15.14 -13.20
N ARG A 533 4.93 -13.90 -13.36
CA ARG A 533 6.31 -13.62 -13.79
C ARG A 533 7.33 -14.22 -12.83
N LEU A 534 7.22 -13.93 -11.53
CA LEU A 534 8.15 -14.42 -10.50
C LEU A 534 8.22 -15.95 -10.44
N LEU A 535 7.12 -16.66 -10.69
CA LEU A 535 7.14 -18.12 -10.75
C LEU A 535 7.94 -18.62 -11.96
N ARG A 536 7.72 -18.07 -13.16
CA ARG A 536 8.44 -18.50 -14.37
C ARG A 536 9.92 -18.17 -14.25
N GLU A 537 10.25 -16.92 -13.92
CA GLU A 537 11.65 -16.51 -13.72
C GLU A 537 12.32 -17.40 -12.67
N GLY A 538 11.72 -17.57 -11.50
CA GLY A 538 12.31 -18.38 -10.42
C GLY A 538 12.55 -19.85 -10.78
N LEU A 539 11.77 -20.44 -11.69
CA LEU A 539 11.95 -21.84 -12.14
C LEU A 539 13.09 -22.01 -13.15
N TYR A 540 13.39 -20.98 -13.96
CA TYR A 540 14.27 -21.09 -15.13
C TYR A 540 15.43 -20.07 -15.15
N LEU A 541 15.59 -19.25 -14.10
CA LEU A 541 16.64 -18.20 -14.01
C LEU A 541 18.07 -18.73 -14.18
N HIS A 542 18.32 -19.95 -13.72
CA HIS A 542 19.64 -20.62 -13.69
C HIS A 542 19.86 -21.60 -14.85
N MET A 543 19.02 -21.56 -15.90
CA MET A 543 19.00 -22.58 -16.96
C MET A 543 19.22 -21.96 -18.34
N ASP A 544 20.40 -22.18 -18.92
CA ASP A 544 20.79 -21.59 -20.22
C ASP A 544 20.37 -22.43 -21.44
N GLY A 545 20.00 -23.69 -21.23
CA GLY A 545 19.65 -24.62 -22.30
C GLY A 545 18.71 -25.75 -21.83
N PRO A 546 18.12 -26.49 -22.79
CA PRO A 546 17.15 -27.54 -22.50
C PRO A 546 17.77 -28.68 -21.69
N PRO A 547 16.96 -29.45 -20.96
CA PRO A 547 17.46 -30.59 -20.19
C PRO A 547 18.06 -31.65 -21.13
N PRO A 548 19.09 -32.41 -20.70
CA PRO A 548 19.71 -33.45 -21.52
C PRO A 548 18.68 -34.47 -22.04
N ALA A 549 18.72 -34.69 -23.35
CA ALA A 549 17.82 -35.58 -24.07
C ALA A 549 18.57 -36.46 -25.07
N GLU A 550 18.22 -37.74 -25.12
CA GLU A 550 18.72 -38.70 -26.10
C GLU A 550 17.62 -38.92 -27.14
N GLY A 551 17.83 -38.49 -28.38
CA GLY A 551 16.80 -38.56 -29.44
C GLY A 551 15.51 -37.78 -29.15
N GLY A 552 15.57 -36.74 -28.31
CA GLY A 552 14.39 -35.99 -27.85
C GLY A 552 13.70 -36.58 -26.60
N ARG A 553 14.18 -37.69 -26.06
CA ARG A 553 13.70 -38.28 -24.79
C ARG A 553 14.57 -37.83 -23.62
N THR A 554 13.97 -37.15 -22.65
CA THR A 554 14.64 -36.66 -21.44
C THR A 554 14.61 -37.71 -20.32
N LYS A 555 15.38 -37.50 -19.25
CA LYS A 555 15.34 -38.31 -18.01
C LYS A 555 14.41 -37.71 -16.93
N ILE A 556 13.54 -36.77 -17.31
CA ILE A 556 12.64 -36.04 -16.39
C ILE A 556 11.34 -36.85 -16.20
N PRO A 557 10.78 -36.91 -14.97
CA PRO A 557 9.48 -37.54 -14.73
C PRO A 557 8.34 -36.77 -15.40
N ALA A 558 7.41 -37.49 -16.03
CA ALA A 558 6.18 -36.91 -16.56
C ALA A 558 5.23 -36.49 -15.44
N LEU A 559 4.25 -35.64 -15.79
CA LEU A 559 3.09 -35.37 -14.94
C LEU A 559 2.28 -36.67 -14.77
N PRO A 560 2.02 -37.15 -13.53
CA PRO A 560 1.28 -38.38 -13.29
C PRO A 560 -0.13 -38.34 -13.87
N GLU A 561 -0.60 -39.45 -14.45
CA GLU A 561 -1.89 -39.51 -15.14
C GLU A 561 -3.06 -39.12 -14.22
N THR A 562 -3.06 -39.59 -12.97
CA THR A 562 -4.08 -39.19 -11.96
C THR A 562 -4.19 -37.68 -11.76
N ARG A 563 -3.08 -36.94 -11.91
CA ARG A 563 -3.05 -35.48 -11.81
C ARG A 563 -3.44 -34.81 -13.12
N ARG A 564 -3.04 -35.38 -14.27
CA ARG A 564 -3.50 -34.97 -15.62
C ARG A 564 -5.02 -35.06 -15.72
N SER A 565 -5.62 -36.21 -15.41
CA SER A 565 -7.08 -36.40 -15.49
C SER A 565 -7.83 -35.47 -14.54
N ARG A 566 -7.28 -35.17 -13.34
CA ARG A 566 -7.85 -34.19 -12.39
C ARG A 566 -7.85 -32.75 -12.94
N LEU A 567 -6.72 -32.31 -13.52
CA LEU A 567 -6.60 -31.00 -14.16
C LEU A 567 -7.57 -30.86 -15.35
N GLU A 568 -7.64 -31.88 -16.19
CA GLU A 568 -8.56 -31.89 -17.34
C GLU A 568 -10.03 -31.88 -16.87
N ALA A 569 -10.38 -32.63 -15.83
CA ALA A 569 -11.71 -32.57 -15.24
C ALA A 569 -12.04 -31.17 -14.67
N MET A 570 -11.10 -30.48 -14.04
CA MET A 570 -11.30 -29.09 -13.61
C MET A 570 -11.54 -28.14 -14.78
N ARG A 571 -10.80 -28.30 -15.89
CA ARG A 571 -10.98 -27.54 -17.13
C ARG A 571 -12.34 -27.79 -17.77
N ALA A 572 -12.73 -29.05 -17.94
CA ALA A 572 -14.01 -29.43 -18.54
C ALA A 572 -15.22 -28.91 -17.75
N HIS A 573 -15.12 -28.85 -16.42
CA HIS A 573 -16.17 -28.33 -15.54
C HIS A 573 -16.02 -26.82 -15.23
N SER A 574 -15.21 -26.07 -15.97
CA SER A 574 -15.00 -24.63 -15.80
C SER A 574 -14.61 -24.19 -14.38
N LYS A 575 -13.90 -25.05 -13.62
CA LYS A 575 -13.47 -24.77 -12.24
C LYS A 575 -12.20 -23.92 -12.21
N TRP A 576 -12.26 -22.72 -12.82
CA TRP A 576 -11.09 -21.93 -13.18
C TRP A 576 -10.15 -21.61 -12.02
N ALA A 577 -10.67 -21.17 -10.86
CA ALA A 577 -9.84 -20.86 -9.70
C ALA A 577 -9.08 -22.09 -9.15
N ALA A 578 -9.73 -23.26 -9.12
CA ALA A 578 -9.10 -24.52 -8.69
C ALA A 578 -8.09 -25.05 -9.73
N LEU A 579 -8.42 -24.92 -11.02
CA LEU A 579 -7.52 -25.25 -12.11
C LEU A 579 -6.24 -24.42 -12.05
N LEU A 580 -6.38 -23.11 -11.82
CA LEU A 580 -5.27 -22.16 -11.72
C LEU A 580 -4.31 -22.51 -10.58
N GLU A 581 -4.82 -22.78 -9.38
CA GLU A 581 -3.96 -23.09 -8.24
C GLU A 581 -3.28 -24.46 -8.39
N GLU A 582 -4.01 -25.47 -8.87
CA GLU A 582 -3.44 -26.80 -9.12
C GLU A 582 -2.38 -26.77 -10.25
N SER A 583 -2.61 -26.01 -11.33
CA SER A 583 -1.65 -25.92 -12.44
C SER A 583 -0.37 -25.16 -12.05
N GLU A 584 -0.50 -24.07 -11.29
CA GLU A 584 0.64 -23.29 -10.82
C GLU A 584 1.47 -24.00 -9.74
N GLU A 585 0.84 -24.80 -8.88
CA GLU A 585 1.56 -25.63 -7.90
C GLU A 585 2.20 -26.86 -8.56
N ALA A 586 1.49 -27.54 -9.46
CA ALA A 586 2.07 -28.62 -10.26
C ALA A 586 3.28 -28.15 -11.08
N LEU A 587 3.28 -26.90 -11.58
CA LEU A 587 4.37 -26.35 -12.39
C LEU A 587 5.71 -26.26 -11.63
N ARG A 588 5.68 -26.16 -10.29
CA ARG A 588 6.91 -26.16 -9.47
C ARG A 588 7.61 -27.52 -9.48
N GLN A 589 6.80 -28.56 -9.46
CA GLN A 589 7.20 -29.96 -9.36
C GLN A 589 7.54 -30.51 -10.76
N PHE A 590 6.76 -30.12 -11.77
CA PHE A 590 6.86 -30.58 -13.16
C PHE A 590 7.17 -29.42 -14.11
N ARG A 591 8.25 -28.66 -13.84
CA ARG A 591 8.60 -27.40 -14.53
C ARG A 591 8.74 -27.48 -16.05
N PHE A 592 8.88 -28.66 -16.63
CA PHE A 592 9.00 -28.87 -18.07
C PHE A 592 7.72 -29.37 -18.75
N CYS A 593 6.63 -29.61 -18.01
CA CYS A 593 5.32 -29.88 -18.58
C CYS A 593 4.70 -28.56 -19.07
N LEU A 594 4.76 -28.33 -20.38
CA LEU A 594 4.29 -27.10 -21.02
C LEU A 594 2.76 -26.97 -20.98
N ASP A 595 2.05 -28.09 -20.86
CA ASP A 595 0.59 -28.13 -20.73
C ASP A 595 0.09 -27.33 -19.52
N LEU A 596 0.86 -27.31 -18.42
CA LEU A 596 0.53 -26.54 -17.21
C LEU A 596 0.46 -25.03 -17.46
N HIS A 597 1.27 -24.50 -18.40
CA HIS A 597 1.19 -23.09 -18.78
C HIS A 597 -0.06 -22.80 -19.60
N ARG A 598 -0.45 -23.70 -20.53
CA ARG A 598 -1.73 -23.59 -21.27
C ARG A 598 -2.92 -23.64 -20.31
N LEU A 599 -2.90 -24.54 -19.34
CA LEU A 599 -3.96 -24.68 -18.33
C LEU A 599 -4.06 -23.43 -17.46
N SER A 600 -2.94 -22.87 -17.00
CA SER A 600 -2.89 -21.61 -16.23
C SER A 600 -3.45 -20.45 -17.07
N ALA A 601 -3.03 -20.31 -18.33
CA ALA A 601 -3.53 -19.28 -19.25
C ALA A 601 -5.05 -19.45 -19.54
N THR A 602 -5.52 -20.68 -19.69
CA THR A 602 -6.95 -20.99 -19.89
C THR A 602 -7.77 -20.61 -18.66
N ALA A 603 -7.29 -20.95 -17.46
CA ALA A 603 -7.94 -20.59 -16.21
C ALA A 603 -8.00 -19.07 -15.99
N LEU A 604 -6.91 -18.34 -16.29
CA LEU A 604 -6.86 -16.89 -16.20
C LEU A 604 -7.80 -16.21 -17.21
N ALA A 605 -7.95 -16.76 -18.42
CA ALA A 605 -8.98 -16.30 -19.36
C ALA A 605 -10.39 -16.52 -18.80
N GLY A 606 -10.69 -17.69 -18.25
CA GLY A 606 -11.98 -18.02 -17.64
C GLY A 606 -12.34 -17.19 -16.40
N LEU A 607 -11.34 -16.59 -15.73
CA LEU A 607 -11.51 -15.65 -14.62
C LEU A 607 -11.53 -14.17 -15.05
N GLY A 608 -11.27 -13.86 -16.33
CA GLY A 608 -11.16 -12.48 -16.83
C GLY A 608 -9.85 -11.77 -16.48
N TYR A 609 -8.83 -12.48 -15.99
CA TYR A 609 -7.55 -11.90 -15.55
C TYR A 609 -6.56 -11.75 -16.72
N GLY A 610 -6.94 -10.92 -17.72
CA GLY A 610 -6.16 -10.69 -18.94
C GLY A 610 -4.68 -10.35 -18.72
N PRO A 611 -4.33 -9.34 -17.90
CA PRO A 611 -2.93 -8.98 -17.65
C PRO A 611 -2.09 -10.10 -17.00
N ALA A 612 -2.70 -10.95 -16.18
CA ALA A 612 -2.05 -12.12 -15.61
C ALA A 612 -1.85 -13.22 -16.66
N ARG A 613 -2.84 -13.47 -17.54
CA ARG A 613 -2.71 -14.40 -18.67
C ARG A 613 -1.56 -13.99 -19.60
N GLU A 614 -1.45 -12.72 -19.95
CA GLU A 614 -0.35 -12.21 -20.78
C GLU A 614 1.02 -12.38 -20.10
N ALA A 615 1.10 -12.25 -18.77
CA ALA A 615 2.35 -12.56 -18.05
C ALA A 615 2.73 -14.05 -18.10
N VAL A 616 1.77 -14.97 -18.14
CA VAL A 616 2.04 -16.41 -18.36
C VAL A 616 2.55 -16.64 -19.79
N ILE A 617 1.90 -16.03 -20.78
CA ILE A 617 2.26 -16.17 -22.21
C ILE A 617 3.66 -15.61 -22.47
N ALA A 618 3.95 -14.38 -22.03
CA ALA A 618 5.27 -13.76 -22.19
C ALA A 618 6.39 -14.55 -21.49
N GLY A 619 6.13 -15.08 -20.30
CA GLY A 619 7.08 -15.93 -19.58
C GLY A 619 7.37 -17.27 -20.30
N LEU A 620 6.37 -17.84 -20.99
CA LEU A 620 6.56 -19.04 -21.80
C LEU A 620 7.25 -18.73 -23.15
N ASP A 621 6.93 -17.63 -23.81
CA ASP A 621 7.62 -17.19 -25.03
C ASP A 621 9.11 -16.96 -24.77
N ALA A 622 9.47 -16.24 -23.69
CA ALA A 622 10.85 -16.07 -23.27
C ALA A 622 11.56 -17.41 -23.01
N LEU A 623 10.86 -18.38 -22.41
CA LEU A 623 11.38 -19.74 -22.20
C LEU A 623 11.66 -20.47 -23.51
N LEU A 624 10.71 -20.43 -24.45
CA LEU A 624 10.78 -21.15 -25.73
C LEU A 624 11.74 -20.48 -26.73
N ARG A 625 11.96 -19.16 -26.66
CA ARG A 625 13.05 -18.49 -27.39
C ARG A 625 14.43 -18.98 -26.94
N ARG A 626 14.61 -19.23 -25.63
CA ARG A 626 15.86 -19.77 -25.07
C ARG A 626 16.01 -21.28 -25.29
N MET A 627 14.91 -22.03 -25.28
CA MET A 627 14.91 -23.50 -25.36
C MET A 627 13.83 -24.03 -26.32
N PRO A 628 13.93 -23.76 -27.64
CA PRO A 628 12.87 -24.07 -28.60
C PRO A 628 12.59 -25.57 -28.76
N SER A 629 13.59 -26.43 -28.53
CA SER A 629 13.45 -27.88 -28.64
C SER A 629 12.52 -28.51 -27.59
N LEU A 630 12.19 -27.80 -26.50
CA LEU A 630 11.28 -28.30 -25.45
C LEU A 630 9.90 -28.69 -25.98
N VAL A 631 9.43 -28.06 -27.07
CA VAL A 631 8.12 -28.32 -27.68
C VAL A 631 8.04 -29.74 -28.30
N GLU A 632 9.18 -30.28 -28.73
CA GLU A 632 9.29 -31.62 -29.35
C GLU A 632 9.80 -32.69 -28.39
N TYR A 633 10.17 -32.33 -27.16
CA TYR A 633 10.76 -33.25 -26.19
C TYR A 633 9.70 -34.12 -25.48
N THR A 634 10.16 -35.29 -25.04
CA THR A 634 9.37 -36.25 -24.24
C THR A 634 10.03 -36.47 -22.87
N ALA A 635 9.21 -36.82 -21.88
CA ALA A 635 9.62 -37.26 -20.56
C ALA A 635 10.22 -38.69 -20.59
N GLY A 636 10.74 -39.15 -19.45
CA GLY A 636 11.43 -40.44 -19.34
C GLY A 636 10.57 -41.67 -19.67
N ASP A 637 9.25 -41.57 -19.56
CA ASP A 637 8.26 -42.58 -19.94
C ASP A 637 7.87 -42.52 -21.44
N GLY A 638 8.18 -41.43 -22.14
CA GLY A 638 7.77 -41.15 -23.52
C GLY A 638 6.58 -40.20 -23.65
N THR A 639 6.00 -39.74 -22.55
CA THR A 639 4.94 -38.72 -22.53
C THR A 639 5.48 -37.40 -23.12
N PRO A 640 4.78 -36.75 -24.06
CA PRO A 640 5.24 -35.46 -24.61
C PRO A 640 5.23 -34.36 -23.54
N LEU A 641 6.21 -33.46 -23.60
CA LEU A 641 6.26 -32.29 -22.71
C LEU A 641 5.24 -31.21 -23.10
N ALA A 642 4.76 -31.23 -24.34
CA ALA A 642 3.60 -30.49 -24.82
C ALA A 642 2.67 -31.43 -25.61
N GLU A 643 1.45 -31.64 -25.13
CA GLU A 643 0.40 -32.34 -25.87
C GLU A 643 0.09 -31.60 -27.20
N PRO A 644 -0.47 -32.27 -28.22
CA PRO A 644 -0.82 -31.64 -29.50
C PRO A 644 -1.60 -30.33 -29.36
N ALA A 645 -2.62 -30.31 -28.49
CA ALA A 645 -3.40 -29.10 -28.20
C ALA A 645 -2.59 -27.96 -27.56
N THR A 646 -1.49 -28.28 -26.86
CA THR A 646 -0.53 -27.32 -26.30
C THR A 646 0.42 -26.80 -27.36
N ARG A 647 0.88 -27.66 -28.29
CA ARG A 647 1.68 -27.26 -29.46
C ARG A 647 0.90 -26.29 -30.36
N ASP A 648 -0.37 -26.60 -30.64
CA ASP A 648 -1.27 -25.75 -31.42
C ASP A 648 -1.59 -24.42 -30.72
N TRP A 649 -1.65 -24.40 -29.39
CA TRP A 649 -1.81 -23.17 -28.62
C TRP A 649 -0.52 -22.32 -28.62
N ILE A 650 0.64 -22.95 -28.42
CA ILE A 650 1.95 -22.28 -28.51
C ILE A 650 2.11 -21.59 -29.87
N GLY A 651 1.90 -22.31 -30.97
CA GLY A 651 2.01 -21.74 -32.32
C GLY A 651 1.01 -20.60 -32.60
N ARG A 652 -0.20 -20.65 -32.01
CA ARG A 652 -1.26 -19.66 -32.24
C ARG A 652 -1.24 -18.45 -31.33
N GLU A 653 -0.71 -18.54 -30.11
CA GLU A 653 -0.82 -17.47 -29.10
C GLU A 653 0.53 -17.07 -28.48
N VAL A 654 1.50 -17.97 -28.37
CA VAL A 654 2.79 -17.73 -27.70
C VAL A 654 3.85 -17.31 -28.74
N SER A 655 4.03 -18.12 -29.78
CA SER A 655 5.07 -17.95 -30.80
C SER A 655 4.66 -17.05 -31.98
N ARG A 656 3.60 -16.23 -31.86
CA ARG A 656 3.15 -15.32 -32.94
C ARG A 656 4.27 -14.39 -33.43
N SER A 657 5.23 -14.06 -32.57
CA SER A 657 6.41 -13.24 -32.90
C SER A 657 7.46 -13.93 -33.79
N GLN A 658 7.39 -15.26 -33.99
CA GLN A 658 8.44 -16.01 -34.73
C GLN A 658 8.13 -16.21 -36.23
N ASN A 659 6.89 -16.00 -36.67
CA ASN A 659 6.48 -16.22 -38.06
C ASN A 659 6.63 -15.00 -38.98
N THR A 660 7.37 -13.97 -38.57
CA THR A 660 7.80 -12.88 -39.44
C THR A 660 9.23 -13.15 -39.91
N PRO A 661 9.49 -13.29 -41.23
CA PRO A 661 10.80 -13.67 -41.72
C PRO A 661 11.86 -12.61 -41.41
N SER A 662 13.04 -13.08 -40.99
CA SER A 662 14.17 -12.28 -40.50
C SER A 662 14.58 -11.14 -41.43
N ARG A 663 14.77 -9.95 -40.86
CA ARG A 663 15.62 -8.90 -41.42
C ARG A 663 16.30 -8.09 -40.31
N ALA A 664 17.55 -8.42 -40.07
CA ALA A 664 18.64 -7.63 -39.47
C ALA A 664 18.31 -6.65 -38.32
N GLU A 665 18.82 -6.95 -37.13
CA GLU A 665 19.00 -6.01 -36.00
C GLU A 665 20.20 -5.06 -36.20
N PRO A 666 20.37 -3.99 -35.38
CA PRO A 666 19.52 -3.56 -34.25
C PRO A 666 19.07 -2.08 -34.29
N ALA A 667 17.89 -1.80 -33.72
CA ALA A 667 17.67 -0.76 -32.67
C ALA A 667 16.19 -0.37 -32.50
N SER A 668 15.73 -0.33 -31.24
CA SER A 668 14.53 0.36 -30.72
C SER A 668 13.18 0.13 -31.44
N SER A 669 12.32 -0.69 -30.83
CA SER A 669 11.03 -0.25 -30.22
C SER A 669 10.02 -1.40 -30.18
N ALA A 670 9.27 -1.51 -29.07
CA ALA A 670 7.86 -1.97 -29.05
C ALA A 670 7.30 -1.93 -27.61
N ASP A 671 6.81 -0.77 -27.20
CA ASP A 671 5.58 -0.69 -26.39
C ASP A 671 4.60 0.28 -27.09
N GLY A 672 4.59 0.22 -28.43
CA GLY A 672 3.94 1.20 -29.32
C GLY A 672 2.60 0.76 -29.92
N GLY A 673 2.17 -0.48 -29.65
CA GLY A 673 1.01 -1.09 -30.33
C GLY A 673 -0.26 -0.25 -30.26
N GLY A 674 -0.61 0.25 -29.07
CA GLY A 674 -1.81 1.06 -28.87
C GLY A 674 -1.75 2.45 -29.52
N VAL A 675 -0.55 3.01 -29.73
CA VAL A 675 -0.36 4.32 -30.37
C VAL A 675 -0.54 4.21 -31.89
N ASP A 676 0.15 3.24 -32.50
CA ASP A 676 0.04 3.01 -33.95
C ASP A 676 -1.36 2.51 -34.33
N GLU A 677 -2.00 1.68 -33.49
CA GLU A 677 -3.39 1.27 -33.65
C GLU A 677 -4.36 2.46 -33.55
N ALA A 678 -4.21 3.35 -32.56
CA ALA A 678 -5.05 4.54 -32.44
C ALA A 678 -4.89 5.51 -33.62
N ILE A 679 -3.67 5.70 -34.14
CA ILE A 679 -3.42 6.53 -35.33
C ILE A 679 -3.99 5.85 -36.60
N ALA A 680 -3.88 4.52 -36.73
CA ALA A 680 -4.47 3.78 -37.84
C ALA A 680 -6.01 3.82 -37.81
N ALA A 681 -6.63 3.63 -36.64
CA ALA A 681 -8.07 3.74 -36.44
C ALA A 681 -8.57 5.17 -36.68
N ALA A 682 -7.80 6.18 -36.28
CA ALA A 682 -8.11 7.56 -36.63
C ALA A 682 -8.15 7.75 -38.16
N ARG A 683 -7.14 7.26 -38.89
CA ARG A 683 -7.08 7.34 -40.37
C ARG A 683 -8.27 6.63 -41.04
N THR A 684 -8.62 5.42 -40.63
CA THR A 684 -9.76 4.69 -41.22
C THR A 684 -11.08 5.38 -40.92
N SER A 685 -11.26 5.96 -39.73
CA SER A 685 -12.50 6.66 -39.35
C SER A 685 -12.78 7.95 -40.15
N ILE A 686 -11.82 8.48 -40.92
CA ILE A 686 -12.00 9.71 -41.71
C ILE A 686 -13.03 9.53 -42.82
N SER A 687 -13.03 8.38 -43.52
CA SER A 687 -14.01 8.11 -44.58
C SER A 687 -15.43 7.90 -44.05
N GLU A 688 -15.57 7.40 -42.81
CA GLU A 688 -16.86 7.12 -42.17
C GLU A 688 -17.45 8.33 -41.43
N ARG A 689 -16.60 9.08 -40.71
CA ARG A 689 -17.03 10.07 -39.69
C ARG A 689 -16.47 11.47 -39.92
N GLY A 690 -15.61 11.63 -40.92
CA GLY A 690 -14.96 12.89 -41.27
C GLY A 690 -13.79 13.27 -40.38
N LEU A 691 -12.89 14.09 -40.93
CA LEU A 691 -11.64 14.52 -40.29
C LEU A 691 -11.82 15.09 -38.88
N ALA A 692 -12.86 15.89 -38.65
CA ALA A 692 -13.10 16.53 -37.36
C ALA A 692 -13.50 15.53 -36.25
N ALA A 693 -14.15 14.41 -36.60
CA ALA A 693 -14.47 13.36 -35.63
C ALA A 693 -13.24 12.50 -35.33
N ALA A 694 -12.48 12.11 -36.36
CA ALA A 694 -11.20 11.41 -36.21
C ALA A 694 -10.21 12.20 -35.35
N ALA A 695 -10.09 13.51 -35.59
CA ALA A 695 -9.24 14.42 -34.83
C ALA A 695 -9.63 14.50 -33.35
N ARG A 696 -10.93 14.59 -33.03
CA ARG A 696 -11.41 14.56 -31.63
C ARG A 696 -11.14 13.22 -30.96
N GLY A 697 -11.34 12.10 -31.67
CA GLY A 697 -11.03 10.76 -31.15
C GLY A 697 -9.54 10.60 -30.81
N LEU A 698 -8.65 11.01 -31.71
CA LEU A 698 -7.21 10.91 -31.50
C LEU A 698 -6.70 11.89 -30.42
N HIS A 699 -7.31 13.08 -30.30
CA HIS A 699 -7.03 14.00 -29.18
C HIS A 699 -7.49 13.42 -27.83
N ALA A 700 -8.69 12.83 -27.75
CA ALA A 700 -9.16 12.17 -26.54
C ALA A 700 -8.29 10.96 -26.16
N ALA A 701 -7.81 10.19 -27.14
CA ALA A 701 -6.83 9.13 -26.91
C ALA A 701 -5.49 9.68 -26.37
N ALA A 702 -5.06 10.86 -26.83
CA ALA A 702 -3.88 11.53 -26.27
C ALA A 702 -4.10 11.98 -24.82
N GLU A 703 -5.24 12.59 -24.47
CA GLU A 703 -5.51 12.97 -23.07
C GLU A 703 -5.62 11.75 -22.13
N ALA A 704 -6.12 10.62 -22.64
CA ALA A 704 -6.22 9.37 -21.89
C ALA A 704 -4.91 8.56 -21.79
N ALA A 705 -3.87 8.89 -22.58
CA ALA A 705 -2.66 8.08 -22.63
C ALA A 705 -1.78 8.26 -21.36
N PRO A 706 -1.34 7.16 -20.73
CA PRO A 706 -0.71 7.20 -19.41
C PRO A 706 0.75 7.69 -19.45
N SER A 707 1.47 7.50 -20.56
CA SER A 707 2.87 7.90 -20.70
C SER A 707 3.03 9.21 -21.46
N GLY A 708 3.99 10.05 -21.05
CA GLY A 708 4.29 11.30 -21.77
C GLY A 708 4.72 11.08 -23.23
N ARG A 709 5.34 9.94 -23.51
CA ARG A 709 5.80 9.54 -24.85
C ARG A 709 4.63 9.24 -25.78
N ASP A 710 3.64 8.48 -25.30
CA ASP A 710 2.46 8.12 -26.08
C ASP A 710 1.59 9.35 -26.34
N ARG A 711 1.44 10.22 -25.34
CA ARG A 711 0.79 11.54 -25.50
C ARG A 711 1.43 12.36 -26.62
N PHE A 712 2.77 12.43 -26.63
CA PHE A 712 3.50 13.14 -27.68
C PHE A 712 3.31 12.50 -29.06
N LEU A 713 3.41 11.16 -29.16
CA LEU A 713 3.24 10.43 -30.42
C LEU A 713 1.82 10.53 -30.98
N LEU A 714 0.77 10.48 -30.14
CA LEU A 714 -0.62 10.63 -30.55
C LEU A 714 -0.91 12.08 -31.03
N ARG A 715 -0.39 13.10 -30.32
CA ARG A 715 -0.49 14.51 -30.75
C ARG A 715 0.31 14.78 -32.03
N LEU A 716 1.46 14.15 -32.21
CA LEU A 716 2.24 14.20 -33.45
C LEU A 716 1.50 13.53 -34.61
N GLY A 717 0.90 12.36 -34.37
CA GLY A 717 0.03 11.68 -35.33
C GLY A 717 -1.18 12.54 -35.74
N LEU A 718 -1.77 13.28 -34.80
CA LEU A 718 -2.84 14.24 -35.05
C LEU A 718 -2.38 15.44 -35.91
N ALA A 719 -1.18 15.97 -35.67
CA ALA A 719 -0.59 17.04 -36.48
C ALA A 719 -0.32 16.57 -37.93
N GLU A 720 0.23 15.37 -38.10
CA GLU A 720 0.45 14.76 -39.42
C GLU A 720 -0.87 14.46 -40.16
N LEU A 721 -1.87 13.94 -39.45
CA LEU A 721 -3.18 13.58 -40.01
C LEU A 721 -3.96 14.83 -40.44
N THR A 722 -3.90 15.92 -39.68
CA THR A 722 -4.50 17.21 -40.09
C THR A 722 -3.75 17.86 -41.25
N ALA A 723 -2.42 17.72 -41.34
CA ALA A 723 -1.64 18.17 -42.49
C ALA A 723 -2.01 17.40 -43.78
N GLN A 724 -2.09 16.07 -43.70
CA GLN A 724 -2.40 15.18 -44.84
C GLN A 724 -3.79 15.43 -45.43
N HIS A 725 -4.77 15.85 -44.62
CA HIS A 725 -6.13 16.12 -45.04
C HIS A 725 -6.44 17.63 -45.22
N GLY A 726 -5.43 18.43 -45.57
CA GLY A 726 -5.62 19.79 -46.07
C GLY A 726 -6.02 20.83 -45.01
N GLN A 727 -5.63 20.64 -43.74
CA GLN A 727 -5.85 21.60 -42.65
C GLN A 727 -4.53 22.23 -42.17
N PRO A 728 -3.81 23.00 -43.01
CA PRO A 728 -2.46 23.47 -42.71
C PRO A 728 -2.40 24.39 -41.49
N ARG A 729 -3.41 25.23 -41.24
CA ARG A 729 -3.48 26.10 -40.05
C ARG A 729 -3.59 25.30 -38.75
N VAL A 730 -4.34 24.19 -38.76
CA VAL A 730 -4.51 23.31 -37.59
C VAL A 730 -3.23 22.51 -37.35
N ALA A 731 -2.66 21.95 -38.42
CA ALA A 731 -1.40 21.24 -38.35
C ALA A 731 -0.26 22.13 -37.84
N LEU A 732 -0.14 23.36 -38.33
CA LEU A 732 0.87 24.33 -37.88
C LEU A 732 0.77 24.59 -36.38
N GLY A 733 -0.42 24.93 -35.87
CA GLY A 733 -0.62 25.16 -34.42
C GLY A 733 -0.30 23.93 -33.55
N LEU A 734 -0.60 22.72 -34.03
CA LEU A 734 -0.23 21.48 -33.35
C LEU A 734 1.28 21.24 -33.36
N PHE A 735 1.95 21.45 -34.51
CA PHE A 735 3.40 21.31 -34.62
C PHE A 735 4.16 22.38 -33.83
N GLU A 736 3.67 23.62 -33.75
CA GLU A 736 4.28 24.67 -32.93
C GLU A 736 4.12 24.37 -31.44
N SER A 737 2.96 23.88 -31.01
CA SER A 737 2.77 23.38 -29.63
C SER A 737 3.72 22.24 -29.29
N LEU A 738 3.90 21.27 -30.20
CA LEU A 738 4.85 20.16 -30.00
C LEU A 738 6.32 20.62 -30.01
N ALA A 739 6.66 21.65 -30.78
CA ALA A 739 8.01 22.18 -30.85
C ALA A 739 8.46 22.92 -29.58
N VAL A 740 7.54 23.56 -28.85
CA VAL A 740 7.82 24.08 -27.50
C VAL A 740 8.15 22.94 -26.53
N GLU A 741 7.46 21.81 -26.64
CA GLU A 741 7.74 20.60 -25.84
C GLU A 741 9.09 19.92 -26.22
N LEU A 742 9.68 20.23 -27.38
CA LEU A 742 11.01 19.76 -27.78
C LEU A 742 12.17 20.53 -27.15
N GLU A 743 11.96 21.71 -26.55
CA GLU A 743 13.05 22.57 -26.08
C GLU A 743 13.79 22.05 -24.82
N GLY A 744 13.45 20.83 -24.37
CA GLY A 744 14.18 20.11 -23.34
C GLY A 744 14.30 18.61 -23.61
N ALA A 745 15.51 18.07 -23.38
CA ALA A 745 15.89 16.64 -23.32
C ALA A 745 15.61 15.72 -24.54
N LEU A 746 14.49 15.83 -25.26
CA LEU A 746 14.09 14.84 -26.28
C LEU A 746 15.04 14.80 -27.47
N GLU A 747 15.62 15.93 -27.87
CA GLU A 747 16.68 15.99 -28.90
C GLU A 747 17.93 15.16 -28.54
N ARG A 748 18.20 14.94 -27.26
CA ARG A 748 19.33 14.13 -26.76
C ARG A 748 18.96 12.66 -26.49
N TRP A 749 17.68 12.38 -26.26
CA TRP A 749 17.20 11.07 -25.80
C TRP A 749 16.47 10.26 -26.90
N GLU A 750 15.65 10.91 -27.73
CA GLU A 750 15.00 10.30 -28.91
C GLU A 750 15.16 11.20 -30.16
N PRO A 751 16.40 11.39 -30.67
CA PRO A 751 16.66 12.23 -31.85
C PRO A 751 15.77 11.92 -33.08
N PRO A 752 15.43 10.66 -33.44
CA PRO A 752 14.55 10.38 -34.57
C PRO A 752 13.12 10.91 -34.43
N LEU A 753 12.61 11.01 -33.19
CA LEU A 753 11.29 11.54 -32.87
C LEU A 753 11.28 13.07 -32.92
N ALA A 754 12.30 13.71 -32.34
CA ALA A 754 12.50 15.15 -32.46
C ALA A 754 12.64 15.57 -33.93
N ALA A 755 13.45 14.85 -34.72
CA ALA A 755 13.60 15.06 -36.16
C ALA A 755 12.29 14.88 -36.95
N ARG A 756 11.44 13.90 -36.59
CA ARG A 756 10.11 13.72 -37.20
C ARG A 756 9.21 14.94 -36.96
N CYS A 757 9.17 15.44 -35.72
CA CYS A 757 8.36 16.60 -35.35
C CYS A 757 8.87 17.90 -36.01
N LEU A 758 10.17 18.17 -36.01
CA LEU A 758 10.76 19.33 -36.69
C LEU A 758 10.52 19.27 -38.21
N ALA A 759 10.66 18.11 -38.85
CA ALA A 759 10.34 17.93 -40.26
C ALA A 759 8.85 18.12 -40.58
N GLY A 760 7.96 17.84 -39.62
CA GLY A 760 6.54 18.15 -39.71
C GLY A 760 6.28 19.66 -39.64
N LEU A 761 6.85 20.35 -38.65
CA LEU A 761 6.73 21.79 -38.49
C LEU A 761 7.29 22.56 -39.70
N TRP A 762 8.45 22.13 -40.24
CA TRP A 762 9.02 22.73 -41.44
C TRP A 762 8.04 22.69 -42.62
N ARG A 763 7.47 21.51 -42.93
CA ARG A 763 6.47 21.38 -44.00
C ARG A 763 5.21 22.20 -43.74
N ALA A 764 4.79 22.36 -42.48
CA ALA A 764 3.64 23.18 -42.12
C ALA A 764 3.92 24.70 -42.22
N ARG A 765 5.20 25.12 -42.12
CA ARG A 765 5.65 26.51 -42.29
C ARG A 765 5.94 26.92 -43.73
N SER A 766 6.26 25.98 -44.62
CA SER A 766 6.62 26.24 -46.03
C SER A 766 5.46 26.70 -46.93
N GLY A 767 4.63 27.64 -46.45
CA GLY A 767 3.82 28.51 -47.29
C GLY A 767 4.67 29.60 -47.96
N PRO A 768 4.08 30.40 -48.87
CA PRO A 768 4.82 31.30 -49.77
C PRO A 768 5.57 32.50 -49.13
N ASP A 769 5.56 32.64 -47.80
CA ASP A 769 6.19 33.75 -47.05
C ASP A 769 7.38 33.31 -46.15
N ALA A 770 7.88 32.08 -46.26
CA ALA A 770 8.94 31.56 -45.40
C ALA A 770 10.35 32.14 -45.73
N ALA A 771 10.65 33.33 -45.20
CA ALA A 771 11.95 33.98 -45.35
C ALA A 771 12.98 33.57 -44.27
N ALA A 772 14.26 33.59 -44.66
CA ALA A 772 15.48 33.29 -43.86
C ALA A 772 15.70 31.80 -43.47
N PRO A 773 16.97 31.37 -43.26
CA PRO A 773 17.29 30.03 -42.79
C PRO A 773 16.81 29.84 -41.34
N ASP A 774 15.59 29.33 -41.22
CA ASP A 774 14.89 29.16 -39.95
C ASP A 774 15.71 28.28 -38.99
N LEU A 775 15.85 28.71 -37.72
CA LEU A 775 16.62 28.01 -36.67
C LEU A 775 16.21 26.52 -36.52
N LEU A 776 14.93 26.27 -36.84
CA LEU A 776 14.32 24.96 -37.01
C LEU A 776 15.08 24.05 -38.00
N PHE A 777 15.41 24.54 -39.19
CA PHE A 777 16.11 23.75 -40.20
C PHE A 777 17.54 23.43 -39.75
N THR A 778 18.21 24.35 -39.07
CA THR A 778 19.52 24.09 -38.43
C THR A 778 19.42 22.99 -37.37
N ARG A 779 18.39 23.02 -36.50
CA ARG A 779 18.13 21.94 -35.52
C ARG A 779 17.85 20.60 -36.20
N LEU A 780 17.08 20.58 -37.27
CA LEU A 780 16.80 19.36 -38.03
C LEU A 780 18.07 18.80 -38.70
N CYS A 781 18.90 19.63 -39.34
CA CYS A 781 20.18 19.22 -39.91
C CYS A 781 21.14 18.61 -38.87
N ALA A 782 21.09 19.08 -37.62
CA ALA A 782 21.91 18.54 -36.53
C ALA A 782 21.43 17.17 -36.02
N LEU A 783 20.14 16.85 -36.15
CA LEU A 783 19.53 15.61 -35.66
C LEU A 783 19.40 14.53 -36.74
N ASP A 784 19.04 14.92 -37.98
CA ASP A 784 18.76 14.02 -39.10
C ASP A 784 19.02 14.74 -40.44
N PRO A 785 20.29 14.84 -40.86
CA PRO A 785 20.65 15.51 -42.12
C PRO A 785 20.11 14.79 -43.36
N GLY A 786 19.82 13.48 -43.27
CA GLY A 786 19.19 12.73 -44.35
C GLY A 786 17.76 13.23 -44.61
N ARG A 787 16.94 13.27 -43.56
CA ARG A 787 15.58 13.82 -43.62
C ARG A 787 15.57 15.31 -43.99
N ALA A 788 16.57 16.09 -43.58
CA ALA A 788 16.72 17.48 -44.02
C ALA A 788 16.98 17.62 -45.54
N LEU A 789 17.77 16.72 -46.13
CA LEU A 789 18.03 16.71 -47.58
C LEU A 789 16.79 16.33 -48.40
N ASP A 790 15.98 15.38 -47.93
CA ASP A 790 14.75 14.97 -48.60
C ASP A 790 13.69 16.08 -48.62
N LEU A 791 13.64 16.89 -47.55
CA LEU A 791 12.82 18.09 -47.49
C LEU A 791 13.21 19.13 -48.55
N VAL A 792 14.51 19.42 -48.70
CA VAL A 792 15.01 20.39 -49.71
C VAL A 792 14.80 19.89 -51.14
N LYS A 793 14.95 18.58 -51.39
CA LYS A 793 14.68 17.99 -52.72
C LYS A 793 13.22 18.11 -53.13
N GLY A 794 12.28 18.03 -52.19
CA GLY A 794 10.84 18.17 -52.45
C GLY A 794 10.34 19.61 -52.64
N SER A 795 11.24 20.61 -52.65
CA SER A 795 10.91 22.03 -52.85
C SER A 795 11.53 22.63 -54.12
N ARG A 796 11.82 21.78 -55.12
CA ARG A 796 12.30 22.17 -56.46
C ARG A 796 11.29 21.79 -57.54
#